data_AF-A0A9P0P7I8-F1
#
_entry.id   AF-A0A9P0P7I8-F1
#
_cell.length_a   1.000
_cell.length_b   1.000
_cell.length_c   1.000
_cell.angle_alpha   90.00
_cell.angle_beta   90.00
_cell.angle_gamma   90.00
#
_symmetry.space_group_name_H-M   'P 1'
#
loop_
_entity.id
_entity.type
_entity.pdbx_description
1 polymer ?
#
loop_
_entity_poly.entity_id
_entity_poly.type
_entity_poly.pdbx_seq_one_letter_code
_entity_poly.pdbx_strand_id
1 'polypeptide(L)'
;MECMTCGGKEFYKDLGYFYCLECQTQSQDVREHEFQEEVRNKTGKKVHKPPKDKEESKITSWECYNIILHSLTNQLIELGANHSLKTVVKTLWIAYLEKLQVLDLQVDAKPRLPAVNLKRDVQILYDLKKKRRKRKKSTSDESSSHTDAISSYSSLKRERTKRKSALVQAEYTESSFRLTQESSFQGTETLTSLKSSSATEENTLQFSSGAQKELRRKLSKSHITEHQKDVELAMKCHKMTYKDRTRKYLRSVQFVSPEKLYCVLYLGLLIIKDEIQVGDLLRFVREGHLSFNNYTHLLQDDMSDRILGIQTNPKNTMLTHKAVRTTTFRLAKLLGVLDYIVVPNIVKLCERYCREMNLPDEIQKAVKTLISITNPAFPIRKHKECIPNYEARCMSIILFVMKLYFGMDGVTEYELSKYARLLNQKGCESNFFNLQEWLLHMKFRRFVIEQNHFPTYHETDRSRIDSDLYLQYIKSHDIHFGERSKLTKEMTKYKELLLRLKELQHDFITHLPFPPSLTPFRDYTRKIVEVFRDKYHSILKSDFSNDNIAFLKSHDIFLPQIGEEVRIKDGGANSNVILEKVKYRTMSNRLACSVVELVDDSQKEDKNIFKKREFLKKKKKRSRFENESINEDVGYKIHYLPHKKYWLYNTVGLHDLAPEYFNPFLKKYPHTFMQVFEECCRIIEQTPADLFQTFQHTELCLVYLVDYSGDNREVLVDKKLLFQIREAWNCW
;
A
#
# COMPACT_ATOMS: atom_id res chain seq x y z
N MET A 1 42.15 44.86 -7.09
CA MET A 1 42.94 45.74 -7.96
C MET A 1 44.07 46.26 -7.10
N GLU A 2 45.32 46.09 -7.52
CA GLU A 2 46.51 46.54 -6.78
C GLU A 2 47.35 47.38 -7.74
N CYS A 3 47.84 48.54 -7.30
CA CYS A 3 48.67 49.41 -8.13
C CYS A 3 50.02 48.76 -8.41
N MET A 4 50.42 48.66 -9.68
CA MET A 4 51.71 48.08 -10.07
C MET A 4 52.92 48.90 -9.59
N THR A 5 52.72 50.18 -9.25
CA THR A 5 53.81 51.08 -8.85
C THR A 5 53.98 51.18 -7.34
N CYS A 6 52.89 51.27 -6.56
CA CYS A 6 52.95 51.41 -5.09
C CYS A 6 52.27 50.29 -4.29
N GLY A 7 51.57 49.35 -4.94
CA GLY A 7 50.82 48.28 -4.28
C GLY A 7 49.49 48.71 -3.63
N GLY A 8 49.15 50.00 -3.67
CA GLY A 8 47.91 50.54 -3.13
C GLY A 8 46.65 49.94 -3.76
N LYS A 9 45.61 49.73 -2.94
CA LYS A 9 44.35 49.08 -3.36
C LYS A 9 43.24 50.07 -3.70
N GLU A 10 43.44 51.35 -3.39
CA GLU A 10 42.43 52.38 -3.54
C GLU A 10 42.67 53.22 -4.80
N PHE A 11 41.62 53.34 -5.62
CA PHE A 11 41.63 54.05 -6.90
C PHE A 11 40.41 54.97 -6.98
N TYR A 12 40.60 56.18 -7.50
CA TYR A 12 39.52 57.09 -7.84
C TYR A 12 39.33 57.17 -9.36
N LYS A 13 38.12 57.55 -9.78
CA LYS A 13 37.72 57.61 -11.17
C LYS A 13 37.75 59.05 -11.66
N ASP A 14 38.39 59.28 -12.80
CA ASP A 14 38.34 60.56 -13.50
C ASP A 14 38.30 60.33 -15.02
N LEU A 15 37.37 60.98 -15.72
CA LEU A 15 37.15 60.89 -17.17
C LEU A 15 37.17 59.46 -17.77
N GLY A 16 36.59 58.49 -17.06
CA GLY A 16 36.49 57.08 -17.51
C GLY A 16 37.74 56.22 -17.29
N TYR A 17 38.78 56.81 -16.68
CA TYR A 17 40.01 56.13 -16.27
C TYR A 17 40.11 56.05 -14.74
N PHE A 18 40.80 55.01 -14.25
CA PHE A 18 41.02 54.80 -12.82
C PHE A 18 42.47 55.16 -12.45
N TYR A 19 42.63 56.00 -11.43
CA TYR A 19 43.92 56.48 -10.92
C TYR A 19 44.12 56.05 -9.48
N CYS A 20 45.32 55.60 -9.13
CA CYS A 20 45.65 55.25 -7.75
C CYS A 20 45.66 56.49 -6.86
N LEU A 21 45.06 56.42 -5.67
CA LEU A 21 45.01 57.57 -4.74
C LEU A 21 46.40 57.94 -4.18
N GLU A 22 47.30 56.98 -4.05
CA GLU A 22 48.61 57.21 -3.42
C GLU A 22 49.65 57.77 -4.39
N CYS A 23 49.75 57.20 -5.61
CA CYS A 23 50.80 57.55 -6.57
C CYS A 23 50.28 58.16 -7.87
N GLN A 24 48.97 58.42 -7.97
CA GLN A 24 48.29 58.98 -9.14
C GLN A 24 48.56 58.25 -10.46
N THR A 25 49.06 57.02 -10.40
CA THR A 25 49.35 56.23 -11.60
C THR A 25 48.05 55.67 -12.16
N GLN A 26 47.84 55.84 -13.47
CA GLN A 26 46.69 55.34 -14.20
C GLN A 26 46.74 53.81 -14.31
N SER A 27 45.64 53.13 -13.95
CA SER A 27 45.49 51.70 -14.16
C SER A 27 45.22 51.40 -15.63
N GLN A 28 46.01 50.51 -16.25
CA GLN A 28 45.80 50.06 -17.63
C GLN A 28 44.81 48.89 -17.74
N ASP A 29 44.50 48.23 -16.63
CA ASP A 29 43.68 47.00 -16.62
C ASP A 29 42.17 47.26 -16.68
N VAL A 30 41.74 48.50 -16.41
CA VAL A 30 40.31 48.85 -16.35
C VAL A 30 40.05 50.16 -17.09
N ARG A 31 39.21 50.08 -18.11
CA ARG A 31 38.55 51.23 -18.75
C ARG A 31 37.04 51.06 -18.60
N GLU A 32 36.36 52.16 -18.34
CA GLU A 32 34.91 52.19 -18.41
C GLU A 32 34.47 52.31 -19.87
N HIS A 33 33.51 51.48 -20.28
CA HIS A 33 32.87 51.57 -21.58
C HIS A 33 31.41 51.96 -21.36
N GLU A 34 31.05 53.20 -21.69
CA GLU A 34 29.67 53.63 -21.77
C GLU A 34 29.06 53.09 -23.07
N PHE A 35 28.04 52.24 -22.97
CA PHE A 35 27.25 51.80 -24.12
C PHE A 35 26.08 52.77 -24.29
N GLN A 36 26.06 53.55 -25.37
CA GLN A 36 24.84 54.25 -25.78
C GLN A 36 23.80 53.21 -26.21
N GLU A 37 22.68 53.12 -25.49
CA GLU A 37 21.56 52.25 -25.86
C GLU A 37 20.81 52.82 -27.06
N GLU A 38 21.31 52.56 -28.27
CA GLU A 38 20.45 52.60 -29.46
C GLU A 38 19.46 51.43 -29.39
N VAL A 39 18.18 51.74 -29.24
CA VAL A 39 17.08 50.77 -29.28
C VAL A 39 16.98 50.16 -30.68
N ARG A 40 17.77 49.12 -30.94
CA ARG A 40 17.57 48.19 -32.05
C ARG A 40 17.13 46.83 -31.51
N ASN A 41 16.00 46.35 -32.02
CA ASN A 41 15.32 45.12 -31.65
C ASN A 41 16.28 43.93 -31.44
N LYS A 42 16.40 43.49 -30.19
CA LYS A 42 17.35 42.46 -29.72
C LYS A 42 17.01 41.07 -30.27
N THR A 43 17.82 40.53 -31.18
CA THR A 43 18.02 39.07 -31.28
C THR A 43 19.08 38.64 -30.27
N GLY A 44 18.65 38.43 -29.02
CA GLY A 44 19.55 37.93 -27.97
C GLY A 44 20.03 36.52 -28.26
N LYS A 45 21.33 36.34 -28.59
CA LYS A 45 21.96 35.01 -28.57
C LYS A 45 22.07 34.54 -27.11
N LYS A 46 21.23 33.58 -26.73
CA LYS A 46 21.38 32.86 -25.45
C LYS A 46 22.75 32.20 -25.39
N VAL A 47 23.63 32.71 -24.54
CA VAL A 47 24.86 32.01 -24.16
C VAL A 47 24.44 30.78 -23.36
N HIS A 48 24.46 29.61 -24.02
CA HIS A 48 24.30 28.34 -23.32
C HIS A 48 25.53 28.13 -22.45
N LYS A 49 25.32 28.01 -21.13
CA LYS A 49 26.32 27.39 -20.25
C LYS A 49 26.76 26.07 -20.89
N PRO A 50 28.07 25.77 -20.98
CA PRO A 50 28.50 24.46 -21.43
C PRO A 50 27.80 23.41 -20.55
N PRO A 51 27.24 22.34 -21.13
CA PRO A 51 26.64 21.30 -20.33
C PRO A 51 27.73 20.76 -19.41
N LYS A 52 27.52 20.82 -18.09
CA LYS A 52 28.31 20.01 -17.16
C LYS A 52 28.21 18.58 -17.67
N ASP A 53 29.33 17.95 -17.96
CA ASP A 53 29.38 16.51 -18.22
C ASP A 53 28.84 15.84 -16.96
N LYS A 54 27.55 15.48 -17.00
CA LYS A 54 26.96 14.65 -15.96
C LYS A 54 27.66 13.31 -16.11
N GLU A 55 28.47 12.92 -15.13
CA GLU A 55 28.83 11.51 -14.97
C GLU A 55 27.51 10.74 -14.93
N GLU A 56 27.19 10.06 -16.03
CA GLU A 56 25.97 9.28 -16.12
C GLU A 56 26.16 8.10 -15.20
N SER A 57 25.45 8.13 -14.05
CA SER A 57 25.42 7.01 -13.14
C SER A 57 25.07 5.73 -13.91
N LYS A 58 25.98 4.74 -13.82
CA LYS A 58 25.90 3.47 -14.56
C LYS A 58 24.90 2.48 -13.95
N ILE A 59 23.91 2.97 -13.21
CA ILE A 59 22.96 2.13 -12.48
C ILE A 59 21.75 1.84 -13.36
N THR A 60 21.36 0.57 -13.39
CA THR A 60 20.20 0.04 -14.09
C THR A 60 18.93 0.11 -13.25
N SER A 61 17.75 0.05 -13.88
CA SER A 61 16.47 -0.03 -13.16
C SER A 61 16.39 -1.22 -12.19
N TRP A 62 17.05 -2.34 -12.52
CA TRP A 62 17.09 -3.53 -11.67
C TRP A 62 17.88 -3.31 -10.39
N GLU A 63 19.06 -2.70 -10.50
CA GLU A 63 19.86 -2.31 -9.33
C GLU A 63 19.12 -1.31 -8.45
N CYS A 64 18.31 -0.42 -9.04
CA CYS A 64 17.46 0.46 -8.25
C CYS A 64 16.40 -0.31 -7.46
N TYR A 65 15.74 -1.30 -8.09
CA TYR A 65 14.83 -2.18 -7.37
C TYR A 65 15.54 -2.97 -6.27
N ASN A 66 16.79 -3.37 -6.47
CA ASN A 66 17.61 -4.03 -5.43
C ASN A 66 17.84 -3.11 -4.23
N ILE A 67 18.24 -1.86 -4.48
CA ILE A 67 18.48 -0.86 -3.43
C ILE A 67 17.18 -0.59 -2.66
N ILE A 68 16.08 -0.37 -3.38
CA ILE A 68 14.77 -0.10 -2.76
C ILE A 68 14.34 -1.31 -1.93
N LEU A 69 14.38 -2.53 -2.47
CA LEU A 69 13.96 -3.73 -1.74
C LEU A 69 14.82 -3.97 -0.50
N HIS A 70 16.15 -3.80 -0.61
CA HIS A 70 17.05 -3.91 0.54
C HIS A 70 16.71 -2.89 1.62
N SER A 71 16.49 -1.64 1.24
CA SER A 71 16.12 -0.59 2.19
C SER A 71 14.76 -0.82 2.83
N LEU A 72 13.74 -1.23 2.06
CA LEU A 72 12.42 -1.58 2.59
C LEU A 72 12.50 -2.77 3.54
N THR A 73 13.40 -3.74 3.28
CA THR A 73 13.61 -4.89 4.17
C THR A 73 14.21 -4.43 5.50
N ASN A 74 15.20 -3.52 5.47
CA ASN A 74 15.80 -2.99 6.70
C ASN A 74 14.78 -2.14 7.48
N GLN A 75 14.01 -1.27 6.82
CA GLN A 75 12.91 -0.54 7.47
C GLN A 75 11.95 -1.51 8.16
N LEU A 76 11.51 -2.57 7.48
CA LEU A 76 10.57 -3.53 8.07
C LEU A 76 11.17 -4.27 9.29
N ILE A 77 12.47 -4.52 9.30
CA ILE A 77 13.20 -5.06 10.47
C ILE A 77 13.23 -4.03 11.61
N GLU A 78 13.46 -2.75 11.32
CA GLU A 78 13.37 -1.65 12.31
C GLU A 78 11.95 -1.51 12.90
N LEU A 79 10.92 -1.83 12.12
CA LEU A 79 9.52 -1.89 12.56
C LEU A 79 9.17 -3.14 13.39
N GLY A 80 10.15 -4.03 13.66
CA GLY A 80 9.98 -5.21 14.52
C GLY A 80 9.88 -6.55 13.80
N ALA A 81 10.14 -6.61 12.48
CA ALA A 81 10.21 -7.89 11.77
C ALA A 81 11.44 -8.71 12.17
N ASN A 82 11.33 -10.03 12.09
CA ASN A 82 12.43 -10.93 12.39
C ASN A 82 13.64 -10.71 11.46
N HIS A 83 14.86 -10.62 12.01
CA HIS A 83 16.10 -10.41 11.25
C HIS A 83 16.36 -11.46 10.16
N SER A 84 15.84 -12.69 10.30
CA SER A 84 15.92 -13.73 9.26
C SER A 84 15.23 -13.34 7.95
N LEU A 85 14.35 -12.34 7.98
CA LEU A 85 13.68 -11.77 6.81
C LEU A 85 14.66 -11.32 5.74
N LYS A 86 15.80 -10.74 6.15
CA LYS A 86 16.82 -10.27 5.21
C LYS A 86 17.33 -11.39 4.31
N THR A 87 17.62 -12.55 4.90
CA THR A 87 18.12 -13.72 4.16
C THR A 87 17.04 -14.30 3.26
N VAL A 88 15.82 -14.47 3.76
CA VAL A 88 14.70 -15.02 2.99
C VAL A 88 14.34 -14.13 1.81
N VAL A 89 14.19 -12.81 2.02
CA VAL A 89 13.87 -11.85 0.96
C VAL A 89 14.98 -11.81 -0.10
N LYS A 90 16.25 -11.84 0.32
CA LYS A 90 17.38 -11.92 -0.63
C LYS A 90 17.27 -13.17 -1.51
N THR A 91 17.03 -14.33 -0.92
CA THR A 91 16.87 -15.60 -1.68
C THR A 91 15.66 -15.56 -2.62
N LEU A 92 14.51 -15.09 -2.13
CA LEU A 92 13.31 -14.94 -2.95
C LEU A 92 13.53 -13.99 -4.13
N TRP A 93 14.24 -12.88 -3.91
CA TRP A 93 14.52 -11.89 -4.93
C TRP A 93 15.49 -12.41 -6.00
N ILE A 94 16.56 -13.10 -5.61
CA ILE A 94 17.50 -13.73 -6.56
C ILE A 94 16.77 -14.76 -7.41
N ALA A 95 16.01 -15.67 -6.77
CA ALA A 95 15.21 -16.67 -7.49
C ALA A 95 14.19 -16.02 -8.43
N TYR A 96 13.63 -14.86 -8.05
CA TYR A 96 12.72 -14.11 -8.90
C TYR A 96 13.41 -13.54 -10.14
N LEU A 97 14.58 -12.91 -9.99
CA LEU A 97 15.37 -12.40 -11.11
C LEU A 97 15.83 -13.52 -12.07
N GLU A 98 16.14 -14.70 -11.53
CA GLU A 98 16.45 -15.90 -12.32
C GLU A 98 15.24 -16.36 -13.15
N LYS A 99 14.04 -16.42 -12.55
CA LYS A 99 12.80 -16.74 -13.30
C LYS A 99 12.45 -15.70 -14.37
N LEU A 100 12.86 -14.44 -14.16
CA LEU A 100 12.73 -13.38 -15.17
C LEU A 100 13.82 -13.46 -16.25
N GLN A 101 14.82 -14.31 -16.07
CA GLN A 101 15.99 -14.49 -16.96
C GLN A 101 16.83 -13.20 -17.04
N VAL A 102 16.84 -12.44 -15.95
CA VAL A 102 17.70 -11.25 -15.77
C VAL A 102 19.08 -11.68 -15.26
N LEU A 103 19.13 -12.72 -14.44
CA LEU A 103 20.34 -13.31 -13.90
C LEU A 103 20.36 -14.80 -14.26
N ASP A 104 21.53 -15.35 -14.57
CA ASP A 104 21.80 -16.78 -14.58
C ASP A 104 23.01 -17.01 -13.67
N LEU A 105 22.84 -17.87 -12.67
CA LEU A 105 23.89 -18.14 -11.68
C LEU A 105 24.98 -19.10 -12.21
N GLN A 106 24.69 -19.80 -13.31
CA GLN A 106 25.56 -20.83 -13.87
C GLN A 106 26.32 -20.34 -15.11
N VAL A 107 25.72 -19.42 -15.88
CA VAL A 107 26.28 -18.91 -17.13
C VAL A 107 26.30 -17.39 -17.10
N ASP A 108 27.42 -16.77 -17.48
CA ASP A 108 27.52 -15.32 -17.67
C ASP A 108 26.80 -14.90 -18.98
N ALA A 109 25.48 -15.02 -18.97
CA ALA A 109 24.60 -14.69 -20.09
C ALA A 109 24.08 -13.25 -19.95
N LYS A 110 23.96 -12.55 -21.10
CA LYS A 110 23.39 -11.19 -21.11
C LYS A 110 21.94 -11.21 -20.59
N PRO A 111 21.55 -10.23 -19.75
CA PRO A 111 20.22 -10.18 -19.15
C PRO A 111 19.12 -10.04 -20.21
N ARG A 112 18.06 -10.82 -20.04
CA ARG A 112 16.87 -10.72 -20.89
C ARG A 112 16.00 -9.57 -20.45
N LEU A 113 15.59 -8.79 -21.44
CA LEU A 113 14.90 -7.54 -21.24
C LEU A 113 13.36 -7.73 -21.21
N PRO A 114 12.63 -6.94 -20.42
CA PRO A 114 11.17 -6.88 -20.49
C PRO A 114 10.66 -6.30 -21.83
N ALA A 115 9.34 -6.33 -22.04
CA ALA A 115 8.74 -5.84 -23.29
C ALA A 115 8.87 -4.32 -23.46
N VAL A 116 9.20 -3.60 -22.39
CA VAL A 116 9.41 -2.15 -22.38
C VAL A 116 10.69 -1.89 -21.59
N ASN A 117 11.68 -1.30 -22.26
CA ASN A 117 13.00 -1.07 -21.70
C ASN A 117 13.35 0.41 -21.79
N LEU A 118 14.02 0.91 -20.76
CA LEU A 118 14.65 2.22 -20.81
C LEU A 118 15.87 2.15 -21.71
N LYS A 119 16.04 3.17 -22.56
CA LYS A 119 17.20 3.26 -23.46
C LYS A 119 18.53 3.18 -22.69
N ARG A 120 18.56 3.70 -21.45
CA ARG A 120 19.76 3.64 -20.59
C ARG A 120 20.06 2.21 -20.14
N ASP A 121 19.06 1.47 -19.65
CA ASP A 121 19.27 0.08 -19.20
C ASP A 121 19.85 -0.77 -20.33
N VAL A 122 19.30 -0.63 -21.54
CA VAL A 122 19.83 -1.32 -22.73
C VAL A 122 21.28 -0.90 -23.02
N GLN A 123 21.57 0.39 -22.91
CA GLN A 123 22.91 0.93 -23.13
C GLN A 123 23.93 0.45 -22.10
N ILE A 124 23.56 0.34 -20.83
CA ILE A 124 24.43 -0.16 -19.75
C ILE A 124 24.64 -1.67 -19.91
N LEU A 125 23.56 -2.44 -20.13
CA LEU A 125 23.63 -3.90 -20.15
C LEU A 125 24.30 -4.48 -21.40
N TYR A 126 24.21 -3.78 -22.54
CA TYR A 126 24.77 -4.22 -23.84
C TYR A 126 25.98 -3.36 -24.28
N ASP A 127 26.59 -2.59 -23.37
CA ASP A 127 27.83 -1.83 -23.55
C ASP A 127 27.86 -0.88 -24.78
N LEU A 128 26.82 -0.05 -24.94
CA LEU A 128 26.72 0.87 -26.08
C LEU A 128 27.45 2.19 -25.82
N LYS A 129 28.57 2.42 -26.52
CA LYS A 129 29.25 3.73 -26.53
C LYS A 129 28.42 4.75 -27.34
N LYS A 130 28.05 5.88 -26.73
CA LYS A 130 27.44 7.02 -27.45
C LYS A 130 28.38 7.50 -28.56
N LYS A 131 27.99 7.36 -29.83
CA LYS A 131 28.63 8.13 -30.91
C LYS A 131 28.28 9.61 -30.69
N ARG A 132 29.30 10.45 -30.40
CA ARG A 132 29.13 11.92 -30.36
C ARG A 132 28.51 12.33 -31.69
N ARG A 133 27.34 12.99 -31.65
CA ARG A 133 26.71 13.55 -32.85
C ARG A 133 27.72 14.45 -33.54
N LYS A 134 28.30 14.00 -34.66
CA LYS A 134 28.98 14.89 -35.59
C LYS A 134 27.90 15.84 -36.09
N ARG A 135 27.96 17.10 -35.65
CA ARG A 135 27.12 18.18 -36.16
C ARG A 135 27.33 18.17 -37.67
N LYS A 136 26.28 17.83 -38.45
CA LYS A 136 26.35 17.95 -39.90
C LYS A 136 26.71 19.41 -40.20
N LYS A 137 27.88 19.62 -40.79
CA LYS A 137 28.24 20.91 -41.39
C LYS A 137 27.24 21.08 -42.52
N SER A 138 26.38 22.10 -42.43
CA SER A 138 25.50 22.48 -43.54
C SER A 138 26.39 22.71 -44.76
N THR A 139 26.17 21.93 -45.80
CA THR A 139 26.64 22.21 -47.15
C THR A 139 25.84 23.43 -47.62
N SER A 140 26.44 24.60 -47.55
CA SER A 140 26.01 25.77 -48.32
C SER A 140 26.74 25.69 -49.66
N ASP A 141 25.96 25.91 -50.71
CA ASP A 141 26.30 25.77 -52.12
C ASP A 141 27.60 26.45 -52.56
N GLU A 142 28.21 25.87 -53.59
CA GLU A 142 29.37 26.38 -54.30
C GLU A 142 29.05 27.70 -55.02
N SER A 143 29.87 28.73 -54.78
CA SER A 143 30.25 29.72 -55.79
C SER A 143 31.61 30.34 -55.44
N SER A 144 32.61 30.00 -56.26
CA SER A 144 33.81 30.76 -56.67
C SER A 144 34.69 31.55 -55.66
N SER A 145 35.97 31.14 -55.69
CA SER A 145 37.21 31.91 -55.92
C SER A 145 38.11 32.44 -54.76
N HIS A 146 39.36 31.93 -54.82
CA HIS A 146 40.67 32.50 -54.46
C HIS A 146 40.93 33.08 -53.06
N THR A 147 41.75 32.37 -52.26
CA THR A 147 43.16 32.69 -51.95
C THR A 147 43.67 31.85 -50.76
N ASP A 148 44.71 31.06 -50.98
CA ASP A 148 45.43 30.29 -49.96
C ASP A 148 46.64 31.09 -49.44
N ALA A 149 46.73 31.29 -48.10
CA ALA A 149 48.01 31.54 -47.40
C ALA A 149 47.94 31.55 -45.86
N ILE A 150 46.78 31.60 -45.20
CA ILE A 150 46.69 31.86 -43.72
C ILE A 150 46.13 30.65 -42.94
N SER A 151 46.47 29.42 -43.33
CA SER A 151 45.93 28.19 -42.70
C SER A 151 46.88 27.55 -41.66
N SER A 152 48.19 27.79 -41.74
CA SER A 152 49.19 27.03 -40.97
C SER A 152 49.27 27.39 -39.48
N TYR A 153 49.07 28.65 -39.09
CA TYR A 153 49.24 29.09 -37.69
C TYR A 153 48.09 28.67 -36.76
N SER A 154 46.86 28.55 -37.29
CA SER A 154 45.69 28.11 -36.51
C SER A 154 45.71 26.62 -36.19
N SER A 155 46.32 25.81 -37.07
CA SER A 155 46.47 24.36 -36.90
C SER A 155 47.42 24.01 -35.75
N LEU A 156 48.55 24.74 -35.64
CA LEU A 156 49.56 24.51 -34.60
C LEU A 156 49.07 24.89 -33.18
N LYS A 157 48.28 25.96 -33.04
CA LYS A 157 47.65 26.31 -31.74
C LYS A 157 46.62 25.26 -31.29
N ARG A 158 45.88 24.69 -32.25
CA ARG A 158 44.87 23.66 -32.00
C ARG A 158 45.50 22.32 -31.62
N GLU A 159 46.67 22.02 -32.16
CA GLU A 159 47.43 20.83 -31.80
C GLU A 159 48.09 20.97 -30.41
N ARG A 160 48.64 22.14 -30.08
CA ARG A 160 49.19 22.42 -28.74
C ARG A 160 48.13 22.33 -27.64
N THR A 161 46.92 22.86 -27.86
CA THR A 161 45.82 22.74 -26.87
C THR A 161 45.36 21.30 -26.71
N LYS A 162 45.37 20.51 -27.79
CA LYS A 162 45.01 19.08 -27.75
C LYS A 162 46.03 18.26 -26.96
N ARG A 163 47.33 18.52 -27.14
CA ARG A 163 48.40 17.88 -26.36
C ARG A 163 48.38 18.29 -24.89
N LYS A 164 48.09 19.57 -24.59
CA LYS A 164 47.98 20.05 -23.20
C LYS A 164 46.79 19.44 -22.46
N SER A 165 45.65 19.26 -23.15
CA SER A 165 44.48 18.56 -22.62
C SER A 165 44.73 17.07 -22.36
N ALA A 166 45.54 16.42 -23.21
CA ALA A 166 45.88 15.00 -23.04
C ALA A 166 46.82 14.76 -21.86
N LEU A 167 47.77 15.67 -21.61
CA LEU A 167 48.67 15.61 -20.46
C LEU A 167 47.92 15.79 -19.14
N VAL A 168 47.04 16.79 -19.03
CA VAL A 168 46.20 17.00 -17.84
C VAL A 168 45.29 15.80 -17.57
N GLN A 169 44.78 15.16 -18.62
CA GLN A 169 43.95 13.97 -18.48
C GLN A 169 44.75 12.73 -18.03
N ALA A 170 46.01 12.58 -18.47
CA ALA A 170 46.91 11.53 -18.02
C ALA A 170 47.29 11.70 -16.53
N GLU A 171 47.60 12.92 -16.13
CA GLU A 171 47.98 13.30 -14.76
C GLU A 171 46.80 13.12 -13.78
N TYR A 172 45.58 13.41 -14.23
CA TYR A 172 44.34 13.15 -13.49
C TYR A 172 44.04 11.65 -13.34
N THR A 173 44.30 10.84 -14.38
CA THR A 173 44.13 9.38 -14.28
C THR A 173 45.17 8.72 -13.39
N GLU A 174 46.40 9.23 -13.36
CA GLU A 174 47.48 8.73 -12.49
C GLU A 174 47.19 9.04 -11.02
N SER A 175 46.65 10.22 -10.73
CA SER A 175 46.22 10.62 -9.38
C SER A 175 44.97 9.86 -8.91
N SER A 176 44.00 9.60 -9.81
CA SER A 176 42.84 8.75 -9.51
C SER A 176 43.21 7.30 -9.19
N PHE A 177 44.24 6.75 -9.84
CA PHE A 177 44.69 5.38 -9.61
C PHE A 177 45.40 5.22 -8.25
N ARG A 178 46.10 6.26 -7.79
CA ARG A 178 46.73 6.29 -6.46
C ARG A 178 45.71 6.32 -5.31
N LEU A 179 44.56 6.97 -5.50
CA LEU A 179 43.50 7.08 -4.48
C LEU A 179 42.66 5.79 -4.31
N THR A 180 42.63 4.89 -5.31
CA THR A 180 41.85 3.65 -5.24
C THR A 180 42.53 2.50 -4.49
N GLN A 181 43.83 2.61 -4.13
CA GLN A 181 44.49 1.57 -3.33
C GLN A 181 44.16 1.63 -1.83
N GLU A 182 43.64 2.75 -1.32
CA GLU A 182 43.36 2.91 0.13
C GLU A 182 41.93 2.52 0.56
N SER A 183 41.01 2.22 -0.37
CA SER A 183 39.58 2.00 -0.07
C SER A 183 39.07 0.56 -0.17
N SER A 184 39.98 -0.42 -0.16
CA SER A 184 39.70 -1.86 -0.37
C SER A 184 39.05 -2.59 0.82
N PHE A 185 38.07 -2.00 1.52
CA PHE A 185 37.37 -2.66 2.63
C PHE A 185 35.82 -2.54 2.64
N GLN A 186 35.18 -2.23 1.52
CA GLN A 186 33.72 -2.36 1.41
C GLN A 186 33.32 -3.11 0.15
N GLY A 187 32.85 -4.34 0.33
CA GLY A 187 32.46 -5.28 -0.72
C GLY A 187 31.18 -4.88 -1.45
N THR A 188 31.25 -3.85 -2.28
CA THR A 188 30.29 -3.59 -3.36
C THR A 188 30.94 -3.93 -4.70
N GLU A 189 31.00 -5.22 -5.01
CA GLU A 189 31.36 -5.67 -6.35
C GLU A 189 30.19 -5.39 -7.29
N THR A 190 30.29 -4.29 -8.04
CA THR A 190 29.40 -3.96 -9.15
C THR A 190 29.51 -5.07 -10.20
N LEU A 191 28.41 -5.46 -10.86
CA LEU A 191 28.36 -6.47 -11.95
C LEU A 191 29.36 -6.19 -13.10
N THR A 192 29.92 -4.99 -13.17
CA THR A 192 30.97 -4.60 -14.11
C THR A 192 32.36 -5.15 -13.76
N SER A 193 32.60 -5.64 -12.53
CA SER A 193 33.92 -6.08 -12.06
C SER A 193 34.28 -7.54 -12.42
N LEU A 194 33.30 -8.35 -12.86
CA LEU A 194 33.49 -9.77 -13.14
C LEU A 194 33.85 -10.12 -14.60
N LYS A 195 33.98 -9.15 -15.50
CA LYS A 195 34.21 -9.44 -16.93
C LYS A 195 35.70 -9.66 -17.24
N SER A 196 36.13 -10.92 -17.23
CA SER A 196 37.28 -11.38 -18.03
C SER A 196 36.85 -11.57 -19.48
N SER A 197 37.68 -11.10 -20.40
CA SER A 197 37.52 -11.12 -21.85
C SER A 197 37.11 -12.47 -22.45
N SER A 198 35.88 -12.54 -22.96
CA SER A 198 35.51 -13.47 -24.03
C SER A 198 34.75 -12.71 -25.13
N ALA A 199 35.41 -12.58 -26.27
CA ALA A 199 34.87 -12.02 -27.49
C ALA A 199 33.97 -13.04 -28.20
N THR A 200 33.12 -12.53 -29.11
CA THR A 200 32.32 -13.24 -30.13
C THR A 200 30.95 -13.80 -29.71
N GLU A 201 30.06 -12.95 -29.21
CA GLU A 201 28.62 -13.13 -29.47
C GLU A 201 28.04 -11.83 -30.06
N GLU A 202 27.38 -11.94 -31.21
CA GLU A 202 26.68 -10.83 -31.86
C GLU A 202 25.82 -10.09 -30.83
N ASN A 203 26.01 -8.78 -30.70
CA ASN A 203 25.21 -7.94 -29.81
C ASN A 203 23.76 -7.92 -30.31
N THR A 204 22.95 -8.89 -29.89
CA THR A 204 21.51 -8.96 -30.17
C THR A 204 20.76 -8.87 -28.85
N LEU A 205 19.73 -8.02 -28.81
CA LEU A 205 18.89 -7.85 -27.64
C LEU A 205 18.07 -9.13 -27.40
N GLN A 206 18.14 -9.65 -26.18
CA GLN A 206 17.31 -10.78 -25.76
C GLN A 206 16.11 -10.29 -24.98
N PHE A 207 14.93 -10.85 -25.26
CA PHE A 207 13.70 -10.56 -24.53
C PHE A 207 13.27 -11.78 -23.71
N SER A 208 12.71 -11.54 -22.51
CA SER A 208 12.20 -12.63 -21.69
C SER A 208 11.03 -13.35 -22.36
N SER A 209 10.80 -14.61 -22.00
CA SER A 209 9.70 -15.42 -22.57
C SER A 209 8.32 -14.74 -22.43
N GLY A 210 8.11 -14.04 -21.31
CA GLY A 210 6.92 -13.22 -21.06
C GLY A 210 6.82 -11.99 -21.97
N ALA A 211 7.93 -11.27 -22.13
CA ALA A 211 8.00 -10.12 -23.00
C ALA A 211 7.73 -10.47 -24.47
N GLN A 212 8.31 -11.57 -24.96
CA GLN A 212 8.09 -12.06 -26.32
C GLN A 212 6.61 -12.41 -26.58
N LYS A 213 5.93 -13.05 -25.61
CA LYS A 213 4.50 -13.38 -25.73
C LYS A 213 3.63 -12.13 -25.88
N GLU A 214 3.96 -11.05 -25.17
CA GLU A 214 3.23 -9.78 -25.32
C GLU A 214 3.54 -9.05 -26.62
N LEU A 215 4.82 -9.02 -27.02
CA LEU A 215 5.24 -8.40 -28.28
C LEU A 215 4.57 -9.09 -29.48
N ARG A 216 4.48 -10.42 -29.46
CA ARG A 216 3.81 -11.22 -30.51
C ARG A 216 2.32 -10.93 -30.69
N ARG A 217 1.66 -10.26 -29.75
CA ARG A 217 0.26 -9.84 -29.93
C ARG A 217 0.09 -8.66 -30.87
N LYS A 218 1.13 -7.85 -31.04
CA LYS A 218 1.11 -6.65 -31.87
C LYS A 218 2.06 -6.71 -33.05
N LEU A 219 3.13 -7.49 -32.95
CA LEU A 219 4.23 -7.54 -33.92
C LEU A 219 4.43 -8.96 -34.45
N SER A 220 4.78 -9.07 -35.72
CA SER A 220 5.15 -10.35 -36.34
C SER A 220 6.47 -10.86 -35.76
N LYS A 221 6.72 -12.17 -35.90
CA LYS A 221 8.00 -12.78 -35.47
C LYS A 221 9.21 -12.13 -36.15
N SER A 222 9.11 -11.81 -37.44
CA SER A 222 10.17 -11.16 -38.23
C SER A 222 10.45 -9.73 -37.75
N HIS A 223 9.42 -9.00 -37.33
CA HIS A 223 9.62 -7.64 -36.84
C HIS A 223 10.19 -7.61 -35.42
N ILE A 224 9.89 -8.63 -34.60
CA ILE A 224 10.54 -8.78 -33.28
C ILE A 224 12.03 -9.07 -33.46
N THR A 225 12.43 -9.90 -34.42
CA THR A 225 13.85 -10.17 -34.68
C THR A 225 14.58 -8.93 -35.20
N GLU A 226 13.91 -8.04 -35.95
CA GLU A 226 14.46 -6.71 -36.28
C GLU A 226 14.68 -5.86 -35.04
N HIS A 227 13.74 -5.83 -34.10
CA HIS A 227 13.93 -5.16 -32.81
C HIS A 227 15.02 -5.79 -31.93
N GLN A 228 15.27 -7.10 -32.05
CA GLN A 228 16.39 -7.75 -31.38
C GLN A 228 17.74 -7.32 -31.97
N LYS A 229 17.79 -7.01 -33.27
CA LYS A 229 18.98 -6.49 -33.94
C LYS A 229 19.17 -4.98 -33.74
N ASP A 230 18.12 -4.24 -33.39
CA ASP A 230 18.16 -2.79 -33.12
C ASP A 230 18.68 -2.44 -31.72
N VAL A 231 19.95 -2.71 -31.48
CA VAL A 231 20.62 -2.43 -30.21
C VAL A 231 20.67 -0.92 -29.92
N GLU A 232 20.78 -0.08 -30.96
CA GLU A 232 20.83 1.38 -30.84
C GLU A 232 19.46 2.03 -30.55
N LEU A 233 18.37 1.25 -30.56
CA LEU A 233 16.98 1.72 -30.43
C LEU A 233 16.71 2.88 -31.40
N ALA A 234 17.24 2.74 -32.62
CA ALA A 234 17.23 3.73 -33.69
C ALA A 234 16.04 3.53 -34.64
N MET A 235 15.40 2.35 -34.60
CA MET A 235 14.19 2.11 -35.39
C MET A 235 13.06 3.03 -34.97
N LYS A 236 12.44 3.67 -35.96
CA LYS A 236 11.34 4.64 -35.80
C LYS A 236 9.98 4.04 -36.23
N CYS A 237 9.77 2.73 -36.07
CA CYS A 237 8.52 2.09 -36.47
C CYS A 237 7.36 2.48 -35.53
N HIS A 238 7.53 2.34 -34.21
CA HIS A 238 6.55 2.75 -33.21
C HIS A 238 7.22 2.97 -31.84
N LYS A 239 6.67 3.88 -31.02
CA LYS A 239 7.16 4.08 -29.65
C LYS A 239 6.62 2.96 -28.78
N MET A 240 7.52 2.11 -28.29
CA MET A 240 7.18 0.99 -27.44
C MET A 240 6.84 1.46 -26.02
N THR A 241 5.65 2.06 -25.81
CA THR A 241 5.28 2.66 -24.52
C THR A 241 4.46 1.73 -23.65
N TYR A 242 4.49 1.99 -22.35
CA TYR A 242 3.67 1.28 -21.36
C TYR A 242 2.15 1.41 -21.62
N LYS A 243 1.70 2.52 -22.22
CA LYS A 243 0.28 2.72 -22.58
C LYS A 243 -0.18 1.73 -23.65
N ASP A 244 0.74 1.23 -24.46
CA ASP A 244 0.46 0.28 -25.53
C ASP A 244 0.43 -1.17 -25.05
N ARG A 245 0.66 -1.43 -23.76
CA ARG A 245 0.72 -2.78 -23.18
C ARG A 245 -0.60 -3.21 -22.56
N THR A 246 -0.82 -4.52 -22.58
CA THR A 246 -2.00 -5.10 -21.95
C THR A 246 -1.93 -4.89 -20.44
N ARG A 247 -3.06 -4.50 -19.83
CA ARG A 247 -3.18 -4.45 -18.36
C ARG A 247 -2.84 -5.81 -17.72
N LYS A 248 -3.10 -6.91 -18.43
CA LYS A 248 -2.77 -8.27 -18.01
C LYS A 248 -1.26 -8.47 -17.83
N TYR A 249 -0.43 -7.97 -18.74
CA TYR A 249 1.02 -8.05 -18.61
C TYR A 249 1.57 -7.18 -17.50
N LEU A 250 1.12 -5.92 -17.42
CA LEU A 250 1.60 -4.97 -16.41
C LEU A 250 1.25 -5.43 -14.97
N ARG A 251 0.15 -6.16 -14.82
CA ARG A 251 -0.24 -6.82 -13.56
C ARG A 251 0.34 -8.22 -13.38
N SER A 252 1.00 -8.76 -14.41
CA SER A 252 1.59 -10.08 -14.33
C SER A 252 2.85 -10.06 -13.47
N VAL A 253 3.17 -11.22 -12.93
CA VAL A 253 4.39 -11.44 -12.16
C VAL A 253 5.66 -11.35 -13.01
N GLN A 254 5.53 -11.35 -14.34
CA GLN A 254 6.67 -11.23 -15.26
C GLN A 254 7.13 -9.78 -15.44
N PHE A 255 6.39 -8.81 -14.90
CA PHE A 255 6.70 -7.40 -14.95
C PHE A 255 7.01 -6.89 -13.54
N VAL A 256 8.21 -6.37 -13.34
CA VAL A 256 8.62 -5.79 -12.06
C VAL A 256 8.08 -4.38 -11.92
N SER A 257 7.42 -4.15 -10.79
CA SER A 257 6.94 -2.83 -10.37
C SER A 257 7.11 -2.69 -8.87
N PRO A 258 7.08 -1.46 -8.32
CA PRO A 258 7.25 -1.25 -6.89
C PRO A 258 6.28 -2.06 -6.02
N GLU A 259 5.02 -2.20 -6.43
CA GLU A 259 4.02 -3.08 -5.77
C GLU A 259 4.51 -4.52 -5.54
N LYS A 260 5.34 -5.06 -6.44
CA LYS A 260 5.80 -6.46 -6.35
C LYS A 260 6.89 -6.61 -5.29
N LEU A 261 7.62 -5.53 -4.98
CA LEU A 261 8.58 -5.52 -3.87
C LEU A 261 7.87 -5.79 -2.55
N TYR A 262 6.74 -5.11 -2.30
CA TYR A 262 5.89 -5.34 -1.13
C TYR A 262 5.31 -6.76 -1.08
N CYS A 263 4.97 -7.32 -2.23
CA CYS A 263 4.52 -8.71 -2.31
C CYS A 263 5.64 -9.72 -2.01
N VAL A 264 6.89 -9.41 -2.38
CA VAL A 264 8.07 -10.21 -2.01
C VAL A 264 8.34 -10.10 -0.50
N LEU A 265 8.24 -8.91 0.09
CA LEU A 265 8.35 -8.73 1.54
C LEU A 265 7.29 -9.54 2.28
N TYR A 266 6.02 -9.45 1.85
CA TYR A 266 4.93 -10.21 2.45
C TYR A 266 5.10 -11.73 2.28
N LEU A 267 5.63 -12.19 1.14
CA LEU A 267 5.98 -13.60 0.95
C LEU A 267 7.07 -14.04 1.95
N GLY A 268 8.07 -13.19 2.21
CA GLY A 268 9.11 -13.46 3.20
C GLY A 268 8.55 -13.59 4.62
N LEU A 269 7.68 -12.65 5.03
CA LEU A 269 7.00 -12.69 6.34
C LEU A 269 6.20 -13.99 6.52
N LEU A 270 5.50 -14.42 5.47
CA LEU A 270 4.72 -15.66 5.49
C LEU A 270 5.57 -16.93 5.63
N ILE A 271 6.74 -16.98 4.97
CA ILE A 271 7.66 -18.13 5.05
C ILE A 271 8.30 -18.22 6.45
N ILE A 272 8.63 -17.08 7.06
CA ILE A 272 9.22 -17.00 8.40
C ILE A 272 8.18 -17.20 9.51
N LYS A 273 6.88 -17.10 9.18
CA LYS A 273 5.77 -17.10 10.15
C LYS A 273 5.91 -15.95 11.15
N ASP A 274 6.19 -14.76 10.64
CA ASP A 274 6.28 -13.52 11.41
C ASP A 274 4.89 -13.09 11.95
N GLU A 275 4.88 -12.22 12.97
CA GLU A 275 3.65 -11.67 13.54
C GLU A 275 3.05 -10.57 12.64
N ILE A 276 3.88 -9.86 11.86
CA ILE A 276 3.43 -8.83 10.92
C ILE A 276 2.59 -9.44 9.79
N GLN A 277 1.35 -8.94 9.63
CA GLN A 277 0.41 -9.38 8.59
C GLN A 277 0.27 -8.32 7.47
N VAL A 278 -0.57 -8.60 6.47
CA VAL A 278 -0.81 -7.66 5.34
C VAL A 278 -1.43 -6.35 5.83
N GLY A 279 -2.39 -6.41 6.75
CA GLY A 279 -3.02 -5.22 7.32
C GLY A 279 -1.98 -4.30 7.97
N ASP A 280 -1.03 -4.88 8.70
CA ASP A 280 0.08 -4.14 9.31
C ASP A 280 0.98 -3.50 8.24
N LEU A 281 1.34 -4.22 7.18
CA LEU A 281 2.14 -3.70 6.07
C LEU A 281 1.45 -2.51 5.37
N LEU A 282 0.14 -2.62 5.11
CA LEU A 282 -0.65 -1.55 4.49
C LEU A 282 -0.75 -0.34 5.41
N ARG A 283 -0.92 -0.56 6.72
CA ARG A 283 -0.96 0.49 7.72
C ARG A 283 0.39 1.20 7.82
N PHE A 284 1.51 0.49 7.88
CA PHE A 284 2.85 1.10 7.90
C PHE A 284 3.12 1.96 6.67
N VAL A 285 2.62 1.55 5.51
CA VAL A 285 2.68 2.38 4.29
C VAL A 285 1.82 3.63 4.43
N ARG A 286 0.58 3.50 4.92
CA ARG A 286 -0.34 4.63 5.10
C ARG A 286 0.17 5.64 6.14
N GLU A 287 0.76 5.13 7.22
CA GLU A 287 1.27 5.92 8.34
C GLU A 287 2.65 6.52 8.08
N GLY A 288 3.30 6.19 6.95
CA GLY A 288 4.60 6.74 6.58
C GLY A 288 5.79 6.06 7.24
N HIS A 289 5.57 4.97 7.99
CA HIS A 289 6.63 4.14 8.57
C HIS A 289 7.37 3.28 7.54
N LEU A 290 6.75 2.99 6.39
CA LEU A 290 7.35 2.22 5.30
C LEU A 290 7.24 3.00 3.96
N SER A 291 8.38 3.21 3.30
CA SER A 291 8.49 4.12 2.16
C SER A 291 7.76 3.66 0.90
N PHE A 292 6.62 4.28 0.54
CA PHE A 292 5.83 3.93 -0.65
C PHE A 292 5.69 5.09 -1.64
N ASN A 293 5.73 4.78 -2.95
CA ASN A 293 5.61 5.70 -4.09
C ASN A 293 6.65 6.83 -4.19
N ASN A 294 7.36 7.18 -3.11
CA ASN A 294 8.47 8.12 -3.11
C ASN A 294 9.74 7.42 -2.60
N TYR A 295 10.63 7.04 -3.51
CA TYR A 295 11.86 6.32 -3.18
C TYR A 295 13.10 7.22 -3.25
N THR A 296 12.93 8.52 -3.52
CA THR A 296 14.03 9.48 -3.69
C THR A 296 15.03 9.45 -2.53
N HIS A 297 14.53 9.45 -1.29
CA HIS A 297 15.34 9.44 -0.07
C HIS A 297 16.10 8.12 0.16
N LEU A 298 15.71 7.03 -0.52
CA LEU A 298 16.41 5.74 -0.44
C LEU A 298 17.54 5.63 -1.46
N LEU A 299 17.59 6.56 -2.42
CA LEU A 299 18.55 6.60 -3.49
C LEU A 299 19.56 7.72 -3.19
N GLN A 300 20.84 7.52 -3.53
CA GLN A 300 21.87 8.55 -3.34
C GLN A 300 21.53 9.84 -4.12
N ASP A 301 21.97 11.01 -3.67
CA ASP A 301 21.56 12.34 -4.20
C ASP A 301 21.80 12.55 -5.72
N ASP A 302 22.74 11.79 -6.28
CA ASP A 302 23.09 11.76 -7.70
C ASP A 302 22.13 10.91 -8.56
N MET A 303 21.27 10.12 -7.90
CA MET A 303 20.40 9.09 -8.48
C MET A 303 18.95 9.56 -8.59
N SER A 304 18.69 10.67 -9.29
CA SER A 304 17.31 11.21 -9.31
C SER A 304 16.28 10.25 -9.95
N ASP A 305 15.08 10.15 -9.38
CA ASP A 305 13.98 9.27 -9.85
C ASP A 305 13.63 9.40 -11.35
N ARG A 306 13.66 10.63 -11.88
CA ARG A 306 13.40 10.88 -13.30
C ARG A 306 14.50 10.34 -14.20
N ILE A 307 15.71 10.23 -13.67
CA ILE A 307 16.83 9.61 -14.37
C ILE A 307 16.54 8.11 -14.43
N LEU A 308 16.09 7.45 -13.36
CA LEU A 308 16.03 5.98 -13.26
C LEU A 308 14.77 5.31 -13.84
N GLY A 309 13.72 6.05 -14.22
CA GLY A 309 12.59 5.46 -14.95
C GLY A 309 11.74 4.46 -14.16
N ILE A 310 11.94 4.36 -12.85
CA ILE A 310 11.09 3.60 -11.93
C ILE A 310 9.71 4.28 -11.95
N GLN A 311 8.69 3.55 -12.42
CA GLN A 311 7.34 4.08 -12.41
C GLN A 311 6.82 4.11 -10.98
N THR A 312 6.93 5.28 -10.35
CA THR A 312 6.04 5.64 -9.25
C THR A 312 4.61 5.61 -9.78
N ASN A 313 3.69 5.06 -8.98
CA ASN A 313 2.34 4.80 -9.43
C ASN A 313 1.69 6.13 -9.91
N PRO A 314 1.39 6.29 -11.21
CA PRO A 314 0.98 7.59 -11.77
C PRO A 314 -0.37 8.07 -11.25
N LYS A 315 -1.10 7.20 -10.53
CA LYS A 315 -2.40 7.51 -9.92
C LYS A 315 -2.36 7.59 -8.38
N ASN A 316 -1.18 7.45 -7.77
CA ASN A 316 -1.01 7.37 -6.32
C ASN A 316 -1.96 6.35 -5.64
N THR A 317 -2.39 5.29 -6.37
CA THR A 317 -3.34 4.34 -5.80
C THR A 317 -2.64 3.48 -4.76
N MET A 318 -3.20 3.43 -3.56
CA MET A 318 -2.74 2.58 -2.47
C MET A 318 -2.84 1.10 -2.85
N LEU A 319 -1.99 0.28 -2.23
CA LEU A 319 -2.07 -1.17 -2.29
C LEU A 319 -3.37 -1.63 -1.62
N THR A 320 -4.09 -2.57 -2.24
CA THR A 320 -5.26 -3.19 -1.59
C THR A 320 -4.90 -4.55 -1.03
N HIS A 321 -5.53 -4.92 0.09
CA HIS A 321 -5.30 -6.20 0.78
C HIS A 321 -5.41 -7.41 -0.17
N LYS A 322 -6.50 -7.46 -0.94
CA LYS A 322 -6.76 -8.51 -1.95
C LYS A 322 -5.71 -8.51 -3.06
N ALA A 323 -5.25 -7.35 -3.53
CA ALA A 323 -4.26 -7.26 -4.60
C ALA A 323 -2.88 -7.79 -4.15
N VAL A 324 -2.44 -7.43 -2.94
CA VAL A 324 -1.19 -7.93 -2.35
C VAL A 324 -1.24 -9.44 -2.23
N ARG A 325 -2.30 -10.00 -1.65
CA ARG A 325 -2.44 -11.46 -1.48
C ARG A 325 -2.53 -12.24 -2.79
N THR A 326 -3.25 -11.72 -3.78
CA THR A 326 -3.35 -12.36 -5.11
C THR A 326 -2.00 -12.35 -5.83
N THR A 327 -1.29 -11.23 -5.76
CA THR A 327 0.01 -11.08 -6.42
C THR A 327 1.08 -11.91 -5.73
N THR A 328 1.07 -11.95 -4.39
CA THR A 328 1.94 -12.79 -3.56
C THR A 328 1.76 -14.27 -3.86
N PHE A 329 0.51 -14.75 -3.99
CA PHE A 329 0.24 -16.13 -4.39
C PHE A 329 0.86 -16.45 -5.75
N ARG A 330 0.68 -15.56 -6.74
CA ARG A 330 1.21 -15.77 -8.08
C ARG A 330 2.74 -15.72 -8.11
N LEU A 331 3.37 -14.87 -7.28
CA LEU A 331 4.82 -14.85 -7.03
C LEU A 331 5.29 -16.19 -6.45
N ALA A 332 4.66 -16.66 -5.38
CA ALA A 332 4.99 -17.93 -4.77
C ALA A 332 4.85 -19.11 -5.75
N LYS A 333 3.80 -19.10 -6.59
CA LYS A 333 3.61 -20.09 -7.66
C LYS A 333 4.71 -20.03 -8.72
N LEU A 334 5.14 -18.83 -9.13
CA LEU A 334 6.23 -18.65 -10.11
C LEU A 334 7.57 -19.16 -9.56
N LEU A 335 7.83 -18.89 -8.28
CA LEU A 335 9.06 -19.28 -7.59
C LEU A 335 9.08 -20.75 -7.17
N GLY A 336 7.92 -21.43 -7.15
CA GLY A 336 7.82 -22.81 -6.68
C GLY A 336 7.90 -22.94 -5.16
N VAL A 337 7.58 -21.88 -4.41
CA VAL A 337 7.71 -21.81 -2.94
C VAL A 337 6.38 -21.86 -2.19
N LEU A 338 5.28 -22.25 -2.87
CA LEU A 338 3.95 -22.32 -2.23
C LEU A 338 3.93 -23.24 -1.01
N ASP A 339 4.70 -24.32 -1.03
CA ASP A 339 4.71 -25.33 0.03
C ASP A 339 5.50 -24.87 1.28
N TYR A 340 6.30 -23.80 1.16
CA TYR A 340 7.00 -23.17 2.30
C TYR A 340 6.16 -22.13 3.04
N ILE A 341 4.97 -21.78 2.52
CA ILE A 341 4.10 -20.82 3.18
C ILE A 341 3.39 -21.51 4.34
N VAL A 342 3.66 -21.04 5.56
CA VAL A 342 3.11 -21.60 6.78
C VAL A 342 1.88 -20.80 7.21
N VAL A 343 0.87 -21.49 7.75
CA VAL A 343 -0.29 -20.84 8.37
C VAL A 343 0.19 -20.05 9.59
N PRO A 344 -0.14 -18.74 9.71
CA PRO A 344 0.20 -17.95 10.90
C PRO A 344 -0.37 -18.57 12.17
N ASN A 345 0.17 -18.21 13.33
CA ASN A 345 -0.42 -18.65 14.60
C ASN A 345 -1.77 -17.93 14.82
N ILE A 346 -2.86 -18.59 14.39
CA ILE A 346 -4.22 -18.06 14.43
C ILE A 346 -4.65 -17.70 15.85
N VAL A 347 -4.25 -18.50 16.85
CA VAL A 347 -4.56 -18.22 18.25
C VAL A 347 -3.92 -16.89 18.64
N LYS A 348 -2.60 -16.75 18.52
CA LYS A 348 -1.89 -15.49 18.82
C LYS A 348 -2.46 -14.29 18.05
N LEU A 349 -2.84 -14.49 16.79
CA LEU A 349 -3.43 -13.43 15.96
C LEU A 349 -4.81 -12.99 16.49
N CYS A 350 -5.65 -13.92 16.94
CA CYS A 350 -6.89 -13.61 17.64
C CYS A 350 -6.64 -12.89 18.97
N GLU A 351 -5.67 -13.35 19.77
CA GLU A 351 -5.29 -12.69 21.04
C GLU A 351 -4.87 -11.24 20.80
N ARG A 352 -4.07 -11.00 19.76
CA ARG A 352 -3.65 -9.66 19.32
C ARG A 352 -4.86 -8.78 18.98
N TYR A 353 -5.82 -9.29 18.23
CA TYR A 353 -7.00 -8.51 17.84
C TYR A 353 -7.99 -8.30 18.99
N CYS A 354 -8.17 -9.26 19.89
CA CYS A 354 -8.91 -9.05 21.14
C CYS A 354 -8.28 -7.93 21.97
N ARG A 355 -6.93 -7.93 22.08
CA ARG A 355 -6.17 -6.89 22.77
C ARG A 355 -6.33 -5.52 22.10
N GLU A 356 -6.30 -5.46 20.77
CA GLU A 356 -6.50 -4.23 19.99
C GLU A 356 -7.92 -3.68 20.11
N MET A 357 -8.92 -4.56 20.25
CA MET A 357 -10.30 -4.17 20.50
C MET A 357 -10.59 -3.89 21.99
N ASN A 358 -9.62 -4.09 22.88
CA ASN A 358 -9.82 -3.97 24.33
C ASN A 358 -10.98 -4.85 24.82
N LEU A 359 -11.04 -6.10 24.35
CA LEU A 359 -12.04 -7.08 24.78
C LEU A 359 -11.59 -7.84 26.03
N PRO A 360 -12.53 -8.34 26.85
CA PRO A 360 -12.22 -9.16 28.02
C PRO A 360 -11.40 -10.42 27.70
N ASP A 361 -10.50 -10.79 28.62
CA ASP A 361 -9.69 -12.01 28.56
C ASP A 361 -10.54 -13.28 28.49
N GLU A 362 -11.76 -13.25 29.04
CA GLU A 362 -12.70 -14.37 28.92
C GLU A 362 -13.20 -14.60 27.48
N ILE A 363 -13.31 -13.54 26.68
CA ILE A 363 -13.63 -13.65 25.24
C ILE A 363 -12.44 -14.24 24.50
N GLN A 364 -11.22 -13.81 24.81
CA GLN A 364 -10.00 -14.41 24.27
C GLN A 364 -9.91 -15.90 24.60
N LYS A 365 -10.19 -16.29 25.86
CA LYS A 365 -10.26 -17.70 26.28
C LYS A 365 -11.32 -18.46 25.48
N ALA A 366 -12.51 -17.90 25.29
CA ALA A 366 -13.56 -18.53 24.50
C ALA A 366 -13.17 -18.71 23.02
N VAL A 367 -12.51 -17.73 22.41
CA VAL A 367 -11.98 -17.83 21.05
C VAL A 367 -10.92 -18.94 20.96
N LYS A 368 -10.01 -19.03 21.92
CA LYS A 368 -9.00 -20.09 22.00
C LYS A 368 -9.64 -21.47 22.12
N THR A 369 -10.65 -21.60 22.99
CA THR A 369 -11.42 -22.85 23.15
C THR A 369 -12.11 -23.22 21.85
N LEU A 370 -12.79 -22.27 21.17
CA LEU A 370 -13.45 -22.51 19.90
C LEU A 370 -12.47 -22.99 18.82
N ILE A 371 -11.30 -22.36 18.70
CA ILE A 371 -10.25 -22.80 17.75
C ILE A 371 -9.75 -24.20 18.11
N SER A 372 -9.58 -24.51 19.40
CA SER A 372 -9.11 -25.85 19.82
C SER A 372 -10.11 -26.96 19.53
N ILE A 373 -11.41 -26.68 19.67
CA ILE A 373 -12.50 -27.64 19.39
C ILE A 373 -12.64 -27.86 17.88
N THR A 374 -12.59 -26.77 17.10
CA THR A 374 -12.88 -26.81 15.66
C THR A 374 -11.66 -27.13 14.78
N ASN A 375 -10.45 -26.95 15.32
CA ASN A 375 -9.15 -27.19 14.70
C ASN A 375 -9.08 -26.80 13.20
N PRO A 376 -9.28 -25.52 12.85
CA PRO A 376 -9.26 -25.06 11.46
C PRO A 376 -7.88 -25.24 10.81
N ALA A 377 -7.84 -25.85 9.63
CA ALA A 377 -6.62 -26.12 8.88
C ALA A 377 -6.19 -24.92 8.02
N PHE A 378 -7.16 -24.12 7.54
CA PHE A 378 -6.92 -22.89 6.80
C PHE A 378 -5.94 -23.00 5.60
N PRO A 379 -6.03 -24.06 4.77
CA PRO A 379 -5.01 -24.38 3.78
C PRO A 379 -4.96 -23.38 2.61
N ILE A 380 -3.80 -23.32 1.97
CA ILE A 380 -3.60 -22.58 0.71
C ILE A 380 -4.18 -23.39 -0.44
N ARG A 381 -5.12 -22.79 -1.16
CA ARG A 381 -5.78 -23.47 -2.28
C ARG A 381 -5.22 -23.06 -3.62
N LYS A 382 -4.63 -24.02 -4.33
CA LYS A 382 -3.99 -23.79 -5.64
C LYS A 382 -4.95 -23.23 -6.71
N HIS A 383 -6.25 -23.55 -6.64
CA HIS A 383 -7.27 -23.10 -7.60
C HIS A 383 -7.81 -21.68 -7.37
N LYS A 384 -7.73 -21.14 -6.14
CA LYS A 384 -8.24 -19.79 -5.83
C LYS A 384 -7.29 -18.66 -6.27
N GLU A 385 -6.06 -19.01 -6.65
CA GLU A 385 -4.99 -18.08 -7.03
C GLU A 385 -4.74 -16.93 -6.04
N CYS A 386 -4.95 -17.14 -4.74
CA CYS A 386 -4.83 -16.12 -3.71
C CYS A 386 -4.42 -16.72 -2.36
N ILE A 387 -3.56 -16.02 -1.61
CA ILE A 387 -3.23 -16.38 -0.22
C ILE A 387 -4.50 -16.28 0.63
N PRO A 388 -4.79 -17.21 1.55
CA PRO A 388 -5.96 -17.13 2.42
C PRO A 388 -6.02 -15.86 3.29
N ASN A 389 -7.23 -15.45 3.69
CA ASN A 389 -7.43 -14.24 4.51
C ASN A 389 -7.32 -14.57 5.99
N TYR A 390 -6.10 -14.76 6.50
CA TYR A 390 -5.91 -15.15 7.90
C TYR A 390 -6.46 -14.10 8.88
N GLU A 391 -6.25 -12.82 8.61
CA GLU A 391 -6.73 -11.71 9.46
C GLU A 391 -8.27 -11.66 9.52
N ALA A 392 -8.95 -11.75 8.37
CA ALA A 392 -10.41 -11.77 8.36
C ALA A 392 -11.00 -13.03 8.99
N ARG A 393 -10.33 -14.18 8.86
CA ARG A 393 -10.74 -15.41 9.56
C ARG A 393 -10.69 -15.22 11.07
N CYS A 394 -9.61 -14.63 11.58
CA CYS A 394 -9.47 -14.32 13.01
C CYS A 394 -10.58 -13.37 13.48
N MET A 395 -10.79 -12.26 12.76
CA MET A 395 -11.86 -11.31 13.09
C MET A 395 -13.25 -11.94 13.00
N SER A 396 -13.47 -12.84 12.04
CA SER A 396 -14.75 -13.55 11.89
C SER A 396 -15.04 -14.47 13.07
N ILE A 397 -14.01 -15.17 13.59
CA ILE A 397 -14.14 -16.00 14.79
C ILE A 397 -14.46 -15.12 16.01
N ILE A 398 -13.76 -13.99 16.18
CA ILE A 398 -14.03 -13.07 17.29
C ILE A 398 -15.44 -12.51 17.22
N LEU A 399 -15.87 -12.03 16.04
CA LEU A 399 -17.24 -11.55 15.79
C LEU A 399 -18.28 -12.63 16.08
N PHE A 400 -18.03 -13.88 15.68
CA PHE A 400 -18.92 -14.99 15.98
C PHE A 400 -19.04 -15.23 17.49
N VAL A 401 -17.93 -15.21 18.24
CA VAL A 401 -17.95 -15.37 19.70
C VAL A 401 -18.70 -14.21 20.37
N MET A 402 -18.49 -12.97 19.93
CA MET A 402 -19.23 -11.80 20.41
C MET A 402 -20.74 -11.97 20.17
N LYS A 403 -21.11 -12.39 18.96
CA LYS A 403 -22.51 -12.64 18.59
C LYS A 403 -23.12 -13.79 19.38
N LEU A 404 -22.36 -14.84 19.67
CA LEU A 404 -22.80 -15.97 20.48
C LEU A 404 -23.10 -15.53 21.92
N TYR A 405 -22.23 -14.73 22.54
CA TYR A 405 -22.40 -14.32 23.94
C TYR A 405 -23.41 -13.18 24.14
N PHE A 406 -23.47 -12.21 23.23
CA PHE A 406 -24.28 -11.00 23.41
C PHE A 406 -25.51 -10.93 22.51
N GLY A 407 -25.69 -11.87 21.59
CA GLY A 407 -26.77 -11.87 20.59
C GLY A 407 -26.56 -10.87 19.44
N MET A 408 -26.11 -9.64 19.77
CA MET A 408 -25.88 -8.54 18.83
C MET A 408 -27.04 -8.34 17.85
N ASP A 409 -28.27 -8.39 18.37
CA ASP A 409 -29.52 -8.36 17.59
C ASP A 409 -30.23 -7.00 17.64
N GLY A 410 -29.64 -6.00 18.31
CA GLY A 410 -30.19 -4.66 18.47
C GLY A 410 -31.00 -4.48 19.75
N VAL A 411 -31.20 -5.53 20.54
CA VAL A 411 -32.04 -5.52 21.76
C VAL A 411 -31.35 -6.26 22.90
N THR A 412 -31.00 -7.52 22.69
CA THR A 412 -30.44 -8.43 23.69
C THR A 412 -29.19 -7.84 24.33
N GLU A 413 -28.27 -7.33 23.53
CA GLU A 413 -27.01 -6.78 24.02
C GLU A 413 -27.19 -5.52 24.88
N TYR A 414 -28.26 -4.75 24.66
CA TYR A 414 -28.58 -3.58 25.46
C TYR A 414 -29.17 -3.96 26.81
N GLU A 415 -30.04 -4.97 26.84
CA GLU A 415 -30.56 -5.51 28.10
C GLU A 415 -29.46 -6.20 28.92
N LEU A 416 -28.55 -6.94 28.27
CA LEU A 416 -27.37 -7.51 28.92
C LEU A 416 -26.42 -6.44 29.47
N SER A 417 -26.25 -5.32 28.76
CA SER A 417 -25.48 -4.17 29.25
C SER A 417 -26.13 -3.50 30.45
N LYS A 418 -27.47 -3.39 30.46
CA LYS A 418 -28.22 -2.89 31.63
C LYS A 418 -28.05 -3.82 32.83
N TYR A 419 -28.09 -5.13 32.59
CA TYR A 419 -27.88 -6.15 33.61
C TYR A 419 -26.46 -6.06 34.21
N ALA A 420 -25.42 -6.00 33.37
CA ALA A 420 -24.04 -5.80 33.80
C ALA A 420 -23.86 -4.52 34.63
N ARG A 421 -24.47 -3.40 34.20
CA ARG A 421 -24.43 -2.13 34.94
C ARG A 421 -25.02 -2.26 36.36
N LEU A 422 -26.16 -2.95 36.49
CA LEU A 422 -26.80 -3.16 37.78
C LEU A 422 -25.97 -4.05 38.69
N LEU A 423 -25.29 -5.08 38.15
CA LEU A 423 -24.35 -5.90 38.92
C LEU A 423 -23.16 -5.06 39.40
N ASN A 424 -22.57 -4.23 38.52
CA ASN A 424 -21.43 -3.38 38.87
C ASN A 424 -21.78 -2.36 39.97
N GLN A 425 -23.01 -1.83 39.98
CA GLN A 425 -23.48 -0.90 41.01
C GLN A 425 -23.60 -1.55 42.40
N LYS A 426 -23.77 -2.88 42.49
CA LYS A 426 -23.84 -3.61 43.76
C LYS A 426 -22.46 -3.88 44.38
N GLY A 427 -21.37 -3.50 43.72
CA GLY A 427 -20.02 -3.53 44.29
C GLY A 427 -19.40 -4.92 44.38
N CYS A 428 -19.39 -5.67 43.27
CA CYS A 428 -18.67 -6.95 43.19
C CYS A 428 -17.15 -6.77 43.10
N GLU A 429 -16.38 -7.80 43.49
CA GLU A 429 -14.90 -7.78 43.49
C GLU A 429 -14.28 -7.55 42.10
N SER A 430 -14.99 -7.93 41.03
CA SER A 430 -14.60 -7.71 39.63
C SER A 430 -15.73 -7.04 38.86
N ASN A 431 -15.40 -6.09 37.99
CA ASN A 431 -16.38 -5.47 37.08
C ASN A 431 -16.88 -6.49 36.06
N PHE A 432 -18.18 -6.48 35.80
CA PHE A 432 -18.82 -7.20 34.71
C PHE A 432 -18.77 -6.38 33.43
N PHE A 433 -18.48 -7.05 32.33
CA PHE A 433 -18.30 -6.40 31.04
C PHE A 433 -19.61 -5.77 30.54
N ASN A 434 -19.58 -4.45 30.35
CA ASN A 434 -20.70 -3.68 29.82
C ASN A 434 -20.44 -3.33 28.35
N LEU A 435 -21.14 -4.00 27.42
CA LEU A 435 -20.96 -3.81 25.98
C LEU A 435 -21.27 -2.37 25.54
N GLN A 436 -22.26 -1.69 26.13
CA GLN A 436 -22.58 -0.30 25.80
C GLN A 436 -21.43 0.65 26.18
N GLU A 437 -20.82 0.46 27.35
CA GLU A 437 -19.69 1.27 27.79
C GLU A 437 -18.44 1.00 26.93
N TRP A 438 -18.21 -0.26 26.58
CA TRP A 438 -17.14 -0.63 25.65
C TRP A 438 -17.34 -0.05 24.24
N LEU A 439 -18.57 -0.09 23.69
CA LEU A 439 -18.89 0.54 22.41
C LEU A 439 -18.66 2.06 22.45
N LEU A 440 -19.03 2.69 23.57
CA LEU A 440 -18.79 4.11 23.79
C LEU A 440 -17.29 4.42 23.85
N HIS A 441 -16.52 3.60 24.57
CA HIS A 441 -15.06 3.67 24.60
C HIS A 441 -14.46 3.58 23.20
N MET A 442 -14.85 2.57 22.40
CA MET A 442 -14.37 2.41 21.03
C MET A 442 -14.71 3.61 20.13
N LYS A 443 -15.92 4.17 20.28
CA LYS A 443 -16.34 5.36 19.53
C LYS A 443 -15.51 6.59 19.87
N PHE A 444 -15.27 6.87 21.15
CA PHE A 444 -14.42 7.99 21.56
C PHE A 444 -12.96 7.76 21.19
N ARG A 445 -12.49 6.51 21.29
CA ARG A 445 -11.16 6.11 20.86
C ARG A 445 -10.92 6.47 19.41
N ARG A 446 -11.86 6.11 18.54
CA ARG A 446 -11.86 6.48 17.13
C ARG A 446 -11.80 7.99 16.94
N PHE A 447 -12.74 8.71 17.57
CA PHE A 447 -12.85 10.16 17.44
C PHE A 447 -11.55 10.87 17.83
N VAL A 448 -10.96 10.52 18.96
CA VAL A 448 -9.75 11.17 19.47
C VAL A 448 -8.52 10.88 18.61
N ILE A 449 -8.40 9.66 18.07
CA ILE A 449 -7.33 9.35 17.10
C ILE A 449 -7.53 10.15 15.80
N GLU A 450 -8.75 10.24 15.29
CA GLU A 450 -9.05 11.04 14.09
C GLU A 450 -8.71 12.53 14.26
N GLN A 451 -8.82 13.08 15.48
CA GLN A 451 -8.45 14.48 15.75
C GLN A 451 -6.93 14.72 15.87
N ASN A 452 -6.12 13.68 16.09
CA ASN A 452 -4.69 13.83 16.41
C ASN A 452 -3.77 13.12 15.43
N HIS A 453 -4.27 12.18 14.63
CA HIS A 453 -3.47 11.33 13.75
C HIS A 453 -3.89 11.50 12.29
N PHE A 454 -3.09 12.28 11.54
CA PHE A 454 -3.37 12.64 10.15
C PHE A 454 -3.71 11.46 9.22
N PRO A 455 -2.95 10.34 9.18
CA PRO A 455 -3.28 9.21 8.32
C PRO A 455 -4.67 8.61 8.58
N THR A 456 -5.12 8.59 9.84
CA THR A 456 -6.46 8.09 10.21
C THR A 456 -7.55 9.10 9.86
N TYR A 457 -7.30 10.39 10.09
CA TYR A 457 -8.20 11.47 9.67
C TYR A 457 -8.47 11.41 8.16
N HIS A 458 -7.41 11.41 7.36
CA HIS A 458 -7.49 11.44 5.90
C HIS A 458 -8.15 10.20 5.30
N GLU A 459 -8.05 9.04 5.95
CA GLU A 459 -8.76 7.84 5.49
C GLU A 459 -10.27 7.92 5.73
N THR A 460 -10.68 8.62 6.79
CA THR A 460 -12.10 8.78 7.15
C THR A 460 -12.77 9.88 6.33
N ASP A 461 -12.11 11.03 6.17
CA ASP A 461 -12.57 12.13 5.33
C ASP A 461 -11.50 12.50 4.29
N ARG A 462 -11.70 12.00 3.06
CA ARG A 462 -10.82 12.30 1.92
C ARG A 462 -11.16 13.64 1.25
N SER A 463 -12.24 14.29 1.65
CA SER A 463 -12.74 15.51 1.00
C SER A 463 -12.15 16.78 1.61
N ARG A 464 -11.82 16.73 2.90
CA ARG A 464 -11.23 17.83 3.66
C ARG A 464 -9.83 17.42 4.17
N ILE A 465 -8.88 18.35 4.10
CA ILE A 465 -7.54 18.17 4.66
C ILE A 465 -7.42 19.15 5.83
N ASP A 466 -7.11 18.62 7.00
CA ASP A 466 -6.68 19.43 8.14
C ASP A 466 -5.22 19.85 7.93
N SER A 467 -5.02 21.15 7.73
CA SER A 467 -3.71 21.73 7.43
C SER A 467 -2.72 21.52 8.59
N ASP A 468 -3.18 21.63 9.83
CA ASP A 468 -2.32 21.59 11.02
C ASP A 468 -1.83 20.17 11.27
N LEU A 469 -2.74 19.18 11.19
CA LEU A 469 -2.41 17.76 11.27
C LEU A 469 -1.49 17.32 10.12
N TYR A 470 -1.73 17.81 8.90
CA TYR A 470 -0.89 17.48 7.75
C TYR A 470 0.54 18.03 7.91
N LEU A 471 0.68 19.27 8.36
CA LEU A 471 1.99 19.88 8.59
C LEU A 471 2.74 19.20 9.74
N GLN A 472 2.04 18.80 10.81
CA GLN A 472 2.61 18.00 11.91
C GLN A 472 3.13 16.66 11.40
N TYR A 473 2.36 15.97 10.54
CA TYR A 473 2.76 14.71 9.91
C TYR A 473 4.00 14.85 9.02
N ILE A 474 4.08 15.91 8.21
CA ILE A 474 5.27 16.21 7.38
C ILE A 474 6.50 16.42 8.25
N LYS A 475 6.35 17.14 9.38
CA LYS A 475 7.45 17.44 10.30
C LYS A 475 7.93 16.17 11.01
N SER A 476 7.00 15.31 11.47
CA SER A 476 7.33 14.10 12.21
C SER A 476 8.07 13.04 11.37
N HIS A 477 7.78 13.00 10.07
CA HIS A 477 8.39 12.05 9.12
C HIS A 477 9.53 12.67 8.29
N ASP A 478 9.98 13.87 8.66
CA ASP A 478 11.01 14.64 7.95
C ASP A 478 10.84 14.70 6.42
N ILE A 479 9.59 14.94 5.98
CA ILE A 479 9.27 14.94 4.56
C ILE A 479 9.76 16.26 3.95
N HIS A 480 10.74 16.17 3.05
CA HIS A 480 11.21 17.29 2.25
C HIS A 480 10.44 17.42 0.94
N PHE A 481 9.95 18.62 0.65
CA PHE A 481 9.33 18.91 -0.64
C PHE A 481 10.39 18.96 -1.74
N GLY A 482 10.45 17.91 -2.57
CA GLY A 482 11.45 17.80 -3.64
C GLY A 482 11.59 19.07 -4.48
N GLU A 483 12.80 19.60 -4.60
CA GLU A 483 13.14 20.77 -5.43
C GLU A 483 13.01 20.50 -6.94
N ARG A 484 13.07 19.23 -7.33
CA ARG A 484 13.28 18.80 -8.73
C ARG A 484 11.98 18.44 -9.47
N SER A 485 10.82 18.56 -8.82
CA SER A 485 9.51 18.34 -9.44
C SER A 485 9.18 19.49 -10.40
N LYS A 486 8.74 19.16 -11.62
CA LYS A 486 8.19 20.17 -12.56
C LYS A 486 6.80 20.53 -12.06
N LEU A 487 6.73 21.53 -11.19
CA LEU A 487 5.48 22.10 -10.71
C LEU A 487 4.98 23.13 -11.73
N THR A 488 3.66 23.27 -11.87
CA THR A 488 3.08 24.43 -12.55
C THR A 488 3.35 25.68 -11.70
N LYS A 489 3.27 26.88 -12.30
CA LYS A 489 3.51 28.14 -11.56
C LYS A 489 2.64 28.24 -10.29
N GLU A 490 1.40 27.80 -10.35
CA GLU A 490 0.47 27.76 -9.21
C GLU A 490 0.96 26.79 -8.12
N MET A 491 1.36 25.58 -8.51
CA MET A 491 1.89 24.57 -7.59
C MET A 491 3.21 24.99 -6.93
N THR A 492 4.04 25.78 -7.63
CA THR A 492 5.23 26.38 -7.03
C THR A 492 4.88 27.39 -5.95
N LYS A 493 3.88 28.27 -6.19
CA LYS A 493 3.38 29.21 -5.18
C LYS A 493 2.79 28.47 -3.98
N TYR A 494 2.02 27.40 -4.19
CA TYR A 494 1.52 26.56 -3.10
C TYR A 494 2.65 25.91 -2.30
N LYS A 495 3.70 25.42 -2.97
CA LYS A 495 4.89 24.89 -2.28
C LYS A 495 5.58 25.95 -1.42
N GLU A 496 5.75 27.17 -1.94
CA GLU A 496 6.35 28.29 -1.19
C GLU A 496 5.50 28.65 0.03
N LEU A 497 4.16 28.71 -0.13
CA LEU A 497 3.24 28.92 0.99
C LEU A 497 3.34 27.82 2.05
N LEU A 498 3.38 26.54 1.64
CA LEU A 498 3.51 25.42 2.56
C LEU A 498 4.84 25.42 3.32
N LEU A 499 5.94 25.77 2.65
CA LEU A 499 7.25 25.92 3.30
C LEU A 499 7.22 27.04 4.35
N ARG A 500 6.65 28.19 4.01
CA ARG A 500 6.48 29.32 4.94
C ARG A 500 5.58 28.95 6.12
N LEU A 501 4.51 28.20 5.89
CA LEU A 501 3.64 27.69 6.96
C LEU A 501 4.37 26.69 7.87
N LYS A 502 5.22 25.81 7.31
CA LYS A 502 6.04 24.87 8.08
C LYS A 502 6.99 25.60 9.05
N GLU A 503 7.57 26.72 8.63
CA GLU A 503 8.43 27.57 9.46
C GLU A 503 7.64 28.23 10.60
N LEU A 504 6.45 28.78 10.30
CA LEU A 504 5.59 29.46 11.28
C LEU A 504 4.92 28.51 12.29
N GLN A 505 4.89 27.21 12.03
CA GLN A 505 4.21 26.23 12.88
C GLN A 505 4.94 25.91 14.20
N HIS A 506 6.19 26.36 14.39
CA HIS A 506 6.96 26.06 15.61
C HIS A 506 6.30 26.60 16.90
N ASP A 507 5.37 27.55 16.77
CA ASP A 507 4.82 28.27 17.91
C ASP A 507 3.49 27.68 18.44
N PHE A 508 2.85 26.73 17.74
CA PHE A 508 1.43 26.44 17.97
C PHE A 508 1.04 24.99 18.35
N ILE A 509 1.89 23.98 18.16
CA ILE A 509 1.43 22.57 18.30
C ILE A 509 2.41 21.71 19.13
N THR A 510 1.87 21.02 20.13
CA THR A 510 2.53 19.91 20.82
C THR A 510 2.67 18.73 19.85
N HIS A 511 3.90 18.45 19.43
CA HIS A 511 4.18 17.31 18.55
C HIS A 511 3.92 15.99 19.30
N LEU A 512 2.93 15.20 18.86
CA LEU A 512 2.66 13.87 19.40
C LEU A 512 3.22 12.78 18.47
N PRO A 513 4.26 12.03 18.89
CA PRO A 513 4.82 10.97 18.06
C PRO A 513 3.97 9.68 18.14
N PHE A 514 3.57 9.18 16.97
CA PHE A 514 2.89 7.89 16.79
C PHE A 514 3.89 6.86 16.22
N PRO A 515 4.55 6.05 17.07
CA PRO A 515 5.47 5.02 16.63
C PRO A 515 4.72 3.81 16.08
N PRO A 516 5.33 3.01 15.20
CA PRO A 516 4.72 1.81 14.67
C PRO A 516 4.31 0.85 15.79
N SER A 517 3.09 0.32 15.70
CA SER A 517 2.59 -0.72 16.60
C SER A 517 1.74 -1.75 15.86
N LEU A 518 1.69 -2.97 16.39
CA LEU A 518 0.77 -4.04 15.97
C LEU A 518 -0.62 -3.91 16.64
N THR A 519 -0.74 -3.04 17.64
CA THR A 519 -1.99 -2.63 18.31
C THR A 519 -2.13 -1.10 18.28
N PRO A 520 -2.19 -0.51 17.07
CA PRO A 520 -2.05 0.94 16.87
C PRO A 520 -3.14 1.74 17.59
N PHE A 521 -4.42 1.35 17.50
CA PHE A 521 -5.48 2.15 18.08
C PHE A 521 -5.44 2.11 19.60
N ARG A 522 -5.02 0.99 20.20
CA ARG A 522 -4.79 0.93 21.64
C ARG A 522 -3.62 1.83 22.06
N ASP A 523 -2.48 1.72 21.38
CA ASP A 523 -1.26 2.44 21.79
C ASP A 523 -1.33 3.93 21.49
N TYR A 524 -1.92 4.33 20.36
CA TYR A 524 -2.12 5.74 20.01
C TYR A 524 -3.08 6.39 20.99
N THR A 525 -4.15 5.71 21.39
CA THR A 525 -5.07 6.22 22.42
C THR A 525 -4.36 6.42 23.75
N ARG A 526 -3.56 5.45 24.19
CA ARG A 526 -2.81 5.58 25.45
C ARG A 526 -1.92 6.83 25.44
N LYS A 527 -1.19 7.06 24.35
CA LYS A 527 -0.35 8.25 24.16
C LYS A 527 -1.15 9.55 24.16
N ILE A 528 -2.30 9.58 23.48
CA ILE A 528 -3.15 10.77 23.44
C ILE A 528 -3.70 11.06 24.85
N VAL A 529 -4.16 10.05 25.57
CA VAL A 529 -4.70 10.17 26.94
C VAL A 529 -3.64 10.64 27.94
N GLU A 530 -2.38 10.24 27.77
CA GLU A 530 -1.26 10.70 28.60
C GLU A 530 -0.97 12.20 28.43
N VAL A 531 -1.13 12.72 27.21
CA VAL A 531 -0.81 14.12 26.87
C VAL A 531 -2.01 15.04 27.06
N PHE A 532 -3.21 14.60 26.70
CA PHE A 532 -4.43 15.40 26.70
C PHE A 532 -5.42 14.93 27.78
N ARG A 533 -5.77 15.85 28.69
CA ARG A 533 -6.87 15.66 29.65
C ARG A 533 -8.18 16.15 29.03
N ASP A 534 -8.66 15.42 28.03
CA ASP A 534 -9.94 15.73 27.38
C ASP A 534 -11.14 15.46 28.28
N LYS A 535 -12.30 16.02 27.91
CA LYS A 535 -13.61 15.74 28.52
C LYS A 535 -13.93 14.24 28.61
N TYR A 536 -13.34 13.42 27.74
CA TYR A 536 -13.58 11.98 27.64
C TYR A 536 -12.49 11.12 28.30
N HIS A 537 -11.55 11.74 29.02
CA HIS A 537 -10.40 11.05 29.62
C HIS A 537 -10.81 9.88 30.52
N SER A 538 -11.91 10.00 31.29
CA SER A 538 -12.41 8.90 32.14
C SER A 538 -12.83 7.68 31.34
N ILE A 539 -13.51 7.86 30.20
CA ILE A 539 -13.98 6.78 29.32
C ILE A 539 -12.81 6.13 28.58
N LEU A 540 -11.83 6.92 28.14
CA LEU A 540 -10.68 6.43 27.39
C LEU A 540 -9.66 5.69 28.26
N LYS A 541 -9.64 5.95 29.57
CA LYS A 541 -8.80 5.25 30.55
C LYS A 541 -9.37 3.89 30.96
N SER A 542 -10.65 3.62 30.69
CA SER A 542 -11.28 2.33 31.00
C SER A 542 -10.56 1.18 30.28
N ASP A 543 -10.22 0.15 31.05
CA ASP A 543 -9.65 -1.11 30.56
C ASP A 543 -10.66 -2.22 30.83
N PHE A 544 -11.14 -2.87 29.77
CA PHE A 544 -12.14 -3.93 29.84
C PHE A 544 -11.47 -5.32 29.79
N SER A 545 -10.14 -5.41 29.70
CA SER A 545 -9.41 -6.68 29.57
C SER A 545 -9.70 -7.61 30.76
N ASN A 546 -9.86 -7.05 31.97
CA ASN A 546 -10.11 -7.80 33.20
C ASN A 546 -11.60 -7.97 33.54
N ASP A 547 -12.50 -7.49 32.68
CA ASP A 547 -13.94 -7.56 32.97
C ASP A 547 -14.46 -9.00 32.84
N ASN A 548 -15.39 -9.36 33.72
CA ASN A 548 -15.96 -10.69 33.81
C ASN A 548 -17.21 -10.83 32.94
N ILE A 549 -17.40 -11.97 32.25
CA ILE A 549 -18.63 -12.29 31.50
C ILE A 549 -19.40 -13.49 32.06
N ALA A 550 -19.07 -13.95 33.27
CA ALA A 550 -19.71 -15.07 33.97
C ALA A 550 -21.21 -14.88 34.16
N PHE A 551 -21.68 -13.64 34.24
CA PHE A 551 -23.11 -13.33 34.30
C PHE A 551 -23.91 -13.86 33.09
N LEU A 552 -23.24 -14.08 31.94
CA LEU A 552 -23.81 -14.68 30.74
C LEU A 552 -23.87 -16.21 30.78
N LYS A 553 -23.07 -16.83 31.65
CA LYS A 553 -22.95 -18.31 31.74
C LYS A 553 -23.76 -18.84 32.91
N SER A 554 -23.75 -18.13 34.03
CA SER A 554 -24.33 -18.56 35.31
C SER A 554 -25.46 -17.62 35.76
N HIS A 555 -26.45 -17.42 34.90
CA HIS A 555 -27.59 -16.54 35.18
C HIS A 555 -28.25 -16.84 36.52
N ASP A 556 -28.41 -18.13 36.86
CA ASP A 556 -29.05 -18.61 38.09
C ASP A 556 -28.39 -18.06 39.38
N ILE A 557 -27.09 -17.76 39.32
CA ILE A 557 -26.32 -17.26 40.47
C ILE A 557 -26.46 -15.75 40.62
N PHE A 558 -26.42 -15.01 39.50
CA PHE A 558 -26.39 -13.55 39.52
C PHE A 558 -27.79 -12.92 39.52
N LEU A 559 -28.81 -13.63 39.04
CA LEU A 559 -30.18 -13.13 38.99
C LEU A 559 -30.79 -12.84 40.37
N PRO A 560 -30.65 -13.74 41.38
CA PRO A 560 -31.11 -13.45 42.74
C PRO A 560 -30.46 -12.20 43.33
N GLN A 561 -29.25 -11.85 42.90
CA GLN A 561 -28.55 -10.68 43.39
C GLN A 561 -29.19 -9.37 42.93
N ILE A 562 -29.94 -9.34 41.81
CA ILE A 562 -30.58 -8.14 41.27
C ILE A 562 -32.10 -8.08 41.58
N GLY A 563 -32.75 -9.22 41.80
CA GLY A 563 -34.19 -9.27 42.05
C GLY A 563 -35.02 -9.14 40.75
N GLU A 564 -36.30 -8.77 40.86
CA GLU A 564 -37.21 -8.68 39.69
C GLU A 564 -36.93 -7.49 38.73
N GLU A 565 -35.93 -6.66 39.03
CA GLU A 565 -35.66 -5.38 38.32
C GLU A 565 -35.21 -5.55 36.86
N VAL A 566 -34.82 -6.77 36.46
CA VAL A 566 -34.30 -7.04 35.11
C VAL A 566 -35.05 -8.20 34.47
N ARG A 567 -35.72 -7.90 33.35
CA ARG A 567 -36.20 -8.91 32.40
C ARG A 567 -35.40 -8.75 31.12
N ILE A 568 -34.55 -9.71 30.81
CA ILE A 568 -33.78 -9.69 29.56
C ILE A 568 -34.73 -10.05 28.42
N LYS A 569 -35.11 -9.04 27.64
CA LYS A 569 -35.84 -9.25 26.39
C LYS A 569 -34.86 -9.61 25.30
N ASP A 570 -35.16 -10.67 24.56
CA ASP A 570 -34.44 -10.95 23.32
C ASP A 570 -35.06 -10.18 22.14
N GLY A 571 -34.24 -9.83 21.16
CA GLY A 571 -34.67 -9.11 19.96
C GLY A 571 -35.43 -9.98 18.96
N GLY A 572 -35.61 -11.28 19.24
CA GLY A 572 -36.33 -12.21 18.38
C GLY A 572 -35.67 -12.48 17.02
N ALA A 573 -34.37 -12.17 16.86
CA ALA A 573 -33.69 -12.35 15.57
C ALA A 573 -33.66 -13.81 15.09
N ASN A 574 -33.80 -14.78 15.98
CA ASN A 574 -33.89 -16.21 15.64
C ASN A 574 -35.29 -16.62 15.17
N SER A 575 -36.31 -15.82 15.51
CA SER A 575 -37.71 -16.12 15.24
C SER A 575 -38.06 -15.97 13.75
N ASN A 576 -37.22 -15.26 12.99
CA ASN A 576 -37.35 -15.06 11.55
C ASN A 576 -36.01 -15.35 10.84
N VAL A 577 -35.69 -16.62 10.62
CA VAL A 577 -34.58 -16.99 9.70
C VAL A 577 -35.00 -16.62 8.27
N ILE A 578 -34.52 -15.48 7.77
CA ILE A 578 -34.81 -15.02 6.41
C ILE A 578 -33.67 -15.47 5.48
N LEU A 579 -33.94 -16.49 4.66
CA LEU A 579 -33.10 -16.81 3.50
C LEU A 579 -33.42 -15.83 2.36
N GLU A 580 -32.77 -14.67 2.32
CA GLU A 580 -32.90 -13.75 1.19
C GLU A 580 -32.08 -14.26 -0.02
N LYS A 581 -32.78 -14.69 -1.08
CA LYS A 581 -32.17 -14.87 -2.40
C LYS A 581 -31.98 -13.51 -3.04
N VAL A 582 -30.73 -13.05 -3.16
CA VAL A 582 -30.40 -11.86 -3.96
C VAL A 582 -30.76 -12.17 -5.41
N LYS A 583 -31.75 -11.46 -5.97
CA LYS A 583 -32.08 -11.55 -7.39
C LYS A 583 -30.99 -10.80 -8.16
N TYR A 584 -30.15 -11.53 -8.89
CA TYR A 584 -29.28 -10.93 -9.90
C TYR A 584 -30.18 -10.24 -10.94
N ARG A 585 -30.17 -8.90 -10.99
CA ARG A 585 -30.45 -8.23 -12.27
C ARG A 585 -29.26 -8.54 -13.14
N THR A 586 -29.39 -9.51 -14.03
CA THR A 586 -28.48 -9.71 -15.15
C THR A 586 -28.33 -8.37 -15.87
N MET A 587 -27.22 -7.67 -15.64
CA MET A 587 -26.73 -6.68 -16.59
C MET A 587 -26.25 -7.45 -17.81
N SER A 588 -27.20 -7.81 -18.66
CA SER A 588 -26.91 -8.18 -20.03
C SER A 588 -26.24 -6.98 -20.69
N ASN A 589 -25.07 -7.25 -21.27
CA ASN A 589 -24.38 -6.47 -22.27
C ASN A 589 -25.26 -5.42 -22.98
N ARG A 590 -24.89 -4.14 -22.87
CA ARG A 590 -24.67 -3.25 -24.03
C ARG A 590 -24.13 -1.89 -23.59
N LEU A 591 -22.96 -1.56 -24.13
CA LEU A 591 -22.59 -0.20 -24.50
C LEU A 591 -23.70 0.39 -25.38
N ALA A 592 -24.31 1.50 -24.98
CA ALA A 592 -24.78 2.57 -25.86
C ALA A 592 -25.24 3.76 -25.01
N CYS A 593 -24.73 4.95 -25.34
CA CYS A 593 -25.29 6.23 -24.92
C CYS A 593 -26.80 6.29 -25.14
N SER A 594 -27.52 6.89 -24.20
CA SER A 594 -28.26 8.13 -24.47
C SER A 594 -28.83 8.69 -23.17
N VAL A 595 -28.55 9.97 -22.95
CA VAL A 595 -29.23 10.88 -22.03
C VAL A 595 -30.75 10.69 -22.13
N VAL A 596 -31.41 10.47 -21.00
CA VAL A 596 -32.84 10.79 -20.85
C VAL A 596 -33.02 11.40 -19.46
N GLU A 597 -33.70 12.53 -19.49
CA GLU A 597 -33.86 13.53 -18.44
C GLU A 597 -34.59 13.02 -17.20
N LEU A 598 -34.28 13.68 -16.09
CA LEU A 598 -35.01 13.64 -14.85
C LEU A 598 -36.46 14.08 -15.09
N VAL A 599 -37.42 13.22 -14.78
CA VAL A 599 -38.79 13.66 -14.49
C VAL A 599 -39.14 13.13 -13.10
N ASP A 600 -39.30 14.11 -12.21
CA ASP A 600 -39.91 14.00 -10.90
C ASP A 600 -41.41 13.73 -11.11
N ASP A 601 -41.96 12.72 -10.43
CA ASP A 601 -43.41 12.64 -10.25
C ASP A 601 -43.74 11.85 -8.99
N SER A 602 -44.09 12.62 -7.99
CA SER A 602 -44.72 12.22 -6.75
C SER A 602 -46.13 11.66 -6.96
N GLN A 603 -46.50 10.71 -6.10
CA GLN A 603 -47.85 10.24 -5.77
C GLN A 603 -48.64 9.42 -6.81
N LYS A 604 -48.90 8.15 -6.44
CA LYS A 604 -50.25 7.55 -6.52
C LYS A 604 -50.30 6.25 -5.69
N GLU A 605 -51.00 6.34 -4.57
CA GLU A 605 -51.67 5.19 -3.96
C GLU A 605 -52.71 4.64 -4.93
N ASP A 606 -52.80 3.32 -5.10
CA ASP A 606 -54.04 2.60 -4.80
C ASP A 606 -53.93 1.08 -5.03
N LYS A 607 -54.45 0.35 -4.04
CA LYS A 607 -55.30 -0.84 -4.14
C LYS A 607 -54.87 -1.97 -5.09
N ASN A 608 -54.20 -2.97 -4.50
CA ASN A 608 -54.54 -4.39 -4.72
C ASN A 608 -53.99 -5.26 -3.59
N ILE A 609 -54.50 -5.00 -2.38
CA ILE A 609 -54.49 -5.92 -1.25
C ILE A 609 -55.74 -6.81 -1.42
N PHE A 610 -55.57 -8.13 -1.28
CA PHE A 610 -56.58 -9.19 -1.50
C PHE A 610 -56.92 -9.55 -2.96
N LYS A 611 -56.15 -10.49 -3.54
CA LYS A 611 -56.63 -11.73 -4.22
C LYS A 611 -55.49 -12.36 -5.03
N LYS A 612 -54.59 -13.05 -4.34
CA LYS A 612 -53.84 -14.20 -4.89
C LYS A 612 -53.35 -15.14 -3.78
N ARG A 613 -54.22 -15.36 -2.79
CA ARG A 613 -54.20 -16.54 -1.91
C ARG A 613 -55.00 -17.64 -2.61
N GLU A 614 -54.42 -18.33 -3.60
CA GLU A 614 -54.96 -19.65 -4.01
C GLU A 614 -54.03 -20.57 -4.83
N PHE A 615 -52.81 -20.15 -5.21
CA PHE A 615 -51.91 -21.00 -6.01
C PHE A 615 -50.64 -21.52 -5.31
N LEU A 616 -50.63 -21.62 -3.97
CA LEU A 616 -49.47 -22.17 -3.21
C LEU A 616 -49.83 -23.29 -2.22
N LYS A 617 -50.99 -23.93 -2.37
CA LYS A 617 -51.30 -25.22 -1.72
C LYS A 617 -50.86 -26.39 -2.62
N LYS A 618 -49.56 -26.59 -2.81
CA LYS A 618 -48.92 -27.89 -3.18
C LYS A 618 -47.40 -27.73 -3.33
N LYS A 619 -46.71 -27.66 -2.19
CA LYS A 619 -45.37 -28.19 -1.88
C LYS A 619 -44.94 -27.63 -0.51
N LYS A 620 -45.66 -28.05 0.53
CA LYS A 620 -45.16 -28.02 1.91
C LYS A 620 -44.30 -29.28 2.10
N LYS A 621 -42.99 -29.15 1.89
CA LYS A 621 -42.00 -29.77 2.76
C LYS A 621 -41.23 -28.61 3.38
N ARG A 622 -41.89 -27.95 4.33
CA ARG A 622 -41.21 -27.15 5.35
C ARG A 622 -40.55 -28.17 6.26
N SER A 623 -39.23 -28.18 6.35
CA SER A 623 -38.55 -28.73 7.51
C SER A 623 -39.00 -27.89 8.70
N ARG A 624 -40.01 -28.41 9.40
CA ARG A 624 -40.51 -27.89 10.66
C ARG A 624 -39.39 -28.19 11.64
N PHE A 625 -38.65 -27.16 12.07
CA PHE A 625 -37.96 -27.26 13.35
C PHE A 625 -39.09 -27.36 14.38
N GLU A 626 -39.25 -28.55 14.95
CA GLU A 626 -40.08 -28.71 16.13
C GLU A 626 -39.36 -27.97 17.25
N ASN A 627 -39.86 -26.78 17.57
CA ASN A 627 -39.65 -26.21 18.90
C ASN A 627 -40.26 -27.22 19.86
N GLU A 628 -39.43 -27.92 20.61
CA GLU A 628 -39.86 -28.52 21.86
C GLU A 628 -40.50 -27.41 22.69
N SER A 629 -41.81 -27.55 22.91
CA SER A 629 -42.58 -26.69 23.79
C SER A 629 -41.97 -26.78 25.18
N ILE A 630 -41.32 -25.69 25.62
CA ILE A 630 -40.98 -25.49 27.01
C ILE A 630 -42.32 -25.38 27.75
N ASN A 631 -42.59 -26.32 28.65
CA ASN A 631 -43.75 -26.28 29.54
C ASN A 631 -43.81 -24.92 30.25
N GLU A 632 -44.95 -24.23 30.12
CA GLU A 632 -45.19 -22.89 30.66
C GLU A 632 -45.44 -22.85 32.18
N ASP A 633 -45.22 -23.94 32.93
CA ASP A 633 -45.58 -24.01 34.36
C ASP A 633 -44.39 -24.38 35.26
N VAL A 634 -43.44 -23.46 35.40
CA VAL A 634 -42.70 -23.12 36.65
C VAL A 634 -42.26 -21.68 36.46
N GLY A 635 -42.35 -20.81 37.48
CA GLY A 635 -42.14 -19.35 37.43
C GLY A 635 -40.73 -18.84 37.02
N TYR A 636 -40.15 -19.37 35.94
CA TYR A 636 -38.87 -19.03 35.37
C TYR A 636 -39.08 -18.07 34.18
N LYS A 637 -38.88 -16.77 34.41
CA LYS A 637 -38.98 -15.75 33.36
C LYS A 637 -37.87 -15.99 32.32
N ILE A 638 -38.24 -16.08 31.04
CA ILE A 638 -37.36 -16.41 29.90
C ILE A 638 -36.12 -15.51 29.88
N HIS A 639 -34.95 -16.04 30.27
CA HIS A 639 -33.67 -15.37 30.13
C HIS A 639 -33.02 -15.67 28.78
N TYR A 640 -32.21 -14.72 28.27
CA TYR A 640 -31.36 -14.98 27.12
C TYR A 640 -30.32 -16.04 27.48
N LEU A 641 -30.31 -17.15 26.73
CA LEU A 641 -29.32 -18.21 26.87
C LEU A 641 -28.47 -18.24 25.60
N PRO A 642 -27.22 -17.76 25.65
CA PRO A 642 -26.28 -17.71 24.52
C PRO A 642 -26.24 -18.99 23.67
N HIS A 643 -26.23 -20.14 24.33
CA HIS A 643 -26.14 -21.46 23.67
C HIS A 643 -27.45 -21.95 23.05
N LYS A 644 -28.59 -21.32 23.33
CA LYS A 644 -29.91 -21.70 22.77
C LYS A 644 -30.44 -20.68 21.76
N LYS A 645 -29.91 -19.46 21.78
CA LYS A 645 -30.43 -18.34 20.99
C LYS A 645 -29.33 -17.63 20.19
N TYR A 646 -29.25 -17.95 18.89
CA TYR A 646 -28.35 -17.34 17.89
C TYR A 646 -29.04 -17.18 16.52
N TRP A 647 -28.77 -16.07 15.80
CA TRP A 647 -29.41 -15.79 14.50
C TRP A 647 -28.42 -15.90 13.34
N LEU A 648 -28.90 -16.28 12.14
CA LEU A 648 -28.10 -16.37 10.93
C LEU A 648 -28.78 -15.62 9.77
N TYR A 649 -28.04 -14.71 9.11
CA TYR A 649 -28.45 -14.14 7.83
C TYR A 649 -27.56 -14.71 6.72
N ASN A 650 -27.97 -15.84 6.15
CA ASN A 650 -27.28 -16.39 4.99
C ASN A 650 -27.76 -15.68 3.72
N THR A 651 -26.85 -14.96 3.07
CA THR A 651 -27.12 -14.27 1.82
C THR A 651 -26.12 -14.67 0.74
N VAL A 652 -26.66 -15.20 -0.36
CA VAL A 652 -25.87 -15.79 -1.43
C VAL A 652 -25.43 -14.71 -2.43
N GLY A 653 -24.13 -14.63 -2.70
CA GLY A 653 -23.57 -13.87 -3.84
C GLY A 653 -23.42 -12.35 -3.63
N LEU A 654 -23.54 -11.86 -2.39
CA LEU A 654 -23.41 -10.42 -2.11
C LEU A 654 -22.00 -9.86 -2.28
N HIS A 655 -20.97 -10.70 -2.16
CA HIS A 655 -19.57 -10.28 -2.22
C HIS A 655 -19.12 -9.84 -3.62
N ASP A 656 -19.89 -10.17 -4.66
CA ASP A 656 -19.66 -9.72 -6.04
C ASP A 656 -20.34 -8.38 -6.36
N LEU A 657 -21.12 -7.83 -5.41
CA LEU A 657 -21.77 -6.55 -5.59
C LEU A 657 -20.78 -5.40 -5.44
N ALA A 658 -20.97 -4.36 -6.26
CA ALA A 658 -20.26 -3.11 -6.06
C ALA A 658 -20.61 -2.51 -4.67
N PRO A 659 -19.70 -1.76 -4.03
CA PRO A 659 -19.93 -1.17 -2.71
C PRO A 659 -21.24 -0.39 -2.59
N GLU A 660 -21.66 0.27 -3.66
CA GLU A 660 -22.91 1.01 -3.79
C GLU A 660 -24.17 0.16 -3.51
N TYR A 661 -24.13 -1.13 -3.85
CA TYR A 661 -25.21 -2.09 -3.61
C TYR A 661 -24.99 -2.92 -2.34
N PHE A 662 -23.74 -3.08 -1.91
CA PHE A 662 -23.40 -3.79 -0.68
C PHE A 662 -23.74 -2.98 0.57
N ASN A 663 -23.44 -1.68 0.60
CA ASN A 663 -23.63 -0.84 1.78
C ASN A 663 -25.11 -0.74 2.24
N PRO A 664 -26.11 -0.55 1.35
CA PRO A 664 -27.52 -0.59 1.75
C PRO A 664 -27.94 -1.93 2.34
N PHE A 665 -27.33 -3.03 1.88
CA PHE A 665 -27.58 -4.35 2.45
C PHE A 665 -26.99 -4.48 3.86
N LEU A 666 -25.74 -4.03 4.06
CA LEU A 666 -25.10 -4.07 5.37
C LEU A 666 -25.90 -3.26 6.41
N LYS A 667 -26.52 -2.15 5.99
CA LYS A 667 -27.42 -1.33 6.84
C LYS A 667 -28.68 -2.05 7.34
N LYS A 668 -29.02 -3.24 6.82
CA LYS A 668 -30.11 -4.06 7.37
C LYS A 668 -29.74 -4.75 8.68
N TYR A 669 -28.45 -4.86 8.99
CA TYR A 669 -27.98 -5.51 10.20
C TYR A 669 -28.21 -4.62 11.43
N PRO A 670 -28.30 -5.21 12.63
CA PRO A 670 -28.36 -4.45 13.86
C PRO A 670 -27.19 -3.45 13.97
N HIS A 671 -27.51 -2.24 14.46
CA HIS A 671 -26.54 -1.14 14.53
C HIS A 671 -25.30 -1.50 15.37
N THR A 672 -25.48 -2.20 16.48
CA THR A 672 -24.39 -2.67 17.35
C THR A 672 -23.45 -3.63 16.63
N PHE A 673 -23.99 -4.60 15.88
CA PHE A 673 -23.21 -5.50 15.04
C PHE A 673 -22.42 -4.72 14.00
N MET A 674 -23.05 -3.77 13.31
CA MET A 674 -22.37 -2.95 12.31
C MET A 674 -21.20 -2.15 12.91
N GLN A 675 -21.39 -1.54 14.08
CA GLN A 675 -20.32 -0.78 14.74
C GLN A 675 -19.09 -1.63 15.03
N VAL A 676 -19.29 -2.83 15.60
CA VAL A 676 -18.17 -3.76 15.87
C VAL A 676 -17.55 -4.25 14.56
N PHE A 677 -18.38 -4.58 13.56
CA PHE A 677 -17.93 -5.06 12.27
C PHE A 677 -17.07 -4.03 11.52
N GLU A 678 -17.48 -2.76 11.53
CA GLU A 678 -16.72 -1.65 10.93
C GLU A 678 -15.38 -1.44 11.65
N GLU A 679 -15.35 -1.53 12.98
CA GLU A 679 -14.10 -1.47 13.74
C GLU A 679 -13.17 -2.66 13.41
N CYS A 680 -13.70 -3.88 13.26
CA CYS A 680 -12.92 -5.03 12.79
C CYS A 680 -12.32 -4.78 11.40
N CYS A 681 -13.10 -4.21 10.46
CA CYS A 681 -12.62 -3.86 9.11
C CYS A 681 -11.46 -2.86 9.16
N ARG A 682 -11.60 -1.83 10.01
CA ARG A 682 -10.60 -0.78 10.21
C ARG A 682 -9.27 -1.35 10.74
N ILE A 683 -9.34 -2.24 11.73
CA ILE A 683 -8.15 -2.86 12.35
C ILE A 683 -7.33 -3.68 11.34
N ILE A 684 -7.98 -4.41 10.43
CA ILE A 684 -7.30 -5.30 9.47
C ILE A 684 -7.06 -4.67 8.10
N GLU A 685 -7.34 -3.38 7.92
CA GLU A 685 -7.20 -2.65 6.65
C GLU A 685 -7.97 -3.30 5.48
N GLN A 686 -9.23 -3.67 5.72
CA GLN A 686 -10.10 -4.31 4.72
C GLN A 686 -11.41 -3.57 4.51
N THR A 687 -11.98 -3.75 3.32
CA THR A 687 -13.31 -3.25 3.02
C THR A 687 -14.37 -4.12 3.72
N PRO A 688 -15.54 -3.57 4.08
CA PRO A 688 -16.65 -4.34 4.62
C PRO A 688 -17.02 -5.56 3.78
N ALA A 689 -16.97 -5.46 2.45
CA ALA A 689 -17.26 -6.56 1.55
C ALA A 689 -16.27 -7.73 1.68
N ASP A 690 -14.97 -7.44 1.83
CA ASP A 690 -13.92 -8.46 1.95
C ASP A 690 -14.02 -9.23 3.28
N LEU A 691 -14.27 -8.52 4.40
CA LEU A 691 -14.46 -9.17 5.70
C LEU A 691 -15.77 -9.95 5.72
N PHE A 692 -16.86 -9.40 5.18
CA PHE A 692 -18.19 -9.99 5.26
C PHE A 692 -18.25 -11.35 4.57
N GLN A 693 -17.59 -11.49 3.41
CA GLN A 693 -17.47 -12.79 2.74
C GLN A 693 -16.81 -13.84 3.63
N THR A 694 -15.79 -13.45 4.38
CA THR A 694 -15.08 -14.38 5.29
C THR A 694 -15.90 -14.69 6.53
N PHE A 695 -16.60 -13.69 7.06
CA PHE A 695 -17.50 -13.83 8.19
C PHE A 695 -18.63 -14.80 7.89
N GLN A 696 -19.32 -14.65 6.75
CA GLN A 696 -20.40 -15.55 6.36
C GLN A 696 -19.95 -17.01 6.24
N HIS A 697 -18.79 -17.27 5.63
CA HIS A 697 -18.26 -18.64 5.53
C HIS A 697 -17.91 -19.21 6.91
N THR A 698 -17.28 -18.40 7.77
CA THR A 698 -16.91 -18.79 9.14
C THR A 698 -18.16 -19.12 9.95
N GLU A 699 -19.16 -18.24 9.91
CA GLU A 699 -20.44 -18.39 10.58
C GLU A 699 -21.17 -19.66 10.10
N LEU A 700 -21.23 -19.90 8.79
CA LEU A 700 -21.80 -21.11 8.21
C LEU A 700 -21.10 -22.40 8.68
N CYS A 701 -19.77 -22.41 8.71
CA CYS A 701 -19.01 -23.56 9.17
C CYS A 701 -19.26 -23.87 10.65
N LEU A 702 -19.24 -22.84 11.50
CA LEU A 702 -19.41 -22.99 12.93
C LEU A 702 -20.83 -23.42 13.31
N VAL A 703 -21.86 -22.84 12.67
CA VAL A 703 -23.25 -23.25 12.87
C VAL A 703 -23.45 -24.69 12.40
N TYR A 704 -22.90 -25.05 11.23
CA TYR A 704 -22.99 -26.43 10.73
C TYR A 704 -22.35 -27.45 11.68
N LEU A 705 -21.20 -27.11 12.29
CA LEU A 705 -20.54 -27.97 13.28
C LEU A 705 -21.40 -28.22 14.53
N VAL A 706 -22.12 -27.19 14.99
CA VAL A 706 -22.98 -27.29 16.18
C VAL A 706 -24.23 -28.12 15.89
N ASP A 707 -24.93 -27.83 14.78
CA ASP A 707 -26.24 -28.41 14.50
C ASP A 707 -26.20 -29.81 13.84
N TYR A 708 -25.08 -30.19 13.21
CA TYR A 708 -24.99 -31.41 12.38
C TYR A 708 -23.83 -32.35 12.76
N SER A 709 -23.41 -32.35 14.04
CA SER A 709 -22.34 -33.20 14.57
C SER A 709 -22.71 -34.70 14.70
N GLY A 710 -23.95 -35.12 14.40
CA GLY A 710 -24.43 -36.52 14.45
C GLY A 710 -24.53 -37.25 13.08
N ASP A 711 -24.81 -38.56 13.12
CA ASP A 711 -24.78 -39.53 11.98
C ASP A 711 -25.75 -39.25 10.80
N ASN A 712 -26.60 -38.22 10.88
CA ASN A 712 -27.58 -37.90 9.83
C ASN A 712 -27.11 -36.77 8.88
N ARG A 713 -25.93 -36.92 8.29
CA ARG A 713 -25.24 -35.84 7.54
C ARG A 713 -25.84 -35.41 6.20
N GLU A 714 -26.83 -36.11 5.63
CA GLU A 714 -27.21 -35.87 4.21
C GLU A 714 -28.68 -35.59 3.91
N VAL A 715 -29.60 -35.66 4.88
CA VAL A 715 -31.04 -35.77 4.53
C VAL A 715 -31.81 -34.44 4.49
N LEU A 716 -31.31 -33.34 5.08
CA LEU A 716 -32.16 -32.16 5.36
C LEU A 716 -31.70 -30.79 4.83
N VAL A 717 -30.59 -30.69 4.08
CA VAL A 717 -30.02 -29.39 3.67
C VAL A 717 -30.19 -29.16 2.17
N ASP A 718 -30.67 -27.98 1.76
CA ASP A 718 -30.79 -27.58 0.33
C ASP A 718 -29.44 -27.80 -0.39
N LYS A 719 -29.45 -28.43 -1.57
CA LYS A 719 -28.24 -28.71 -2.37
C LYS A 719 -27.36 -27.47 -2.58
N LYS A 720 -27.96 -26.27 -2.68
CA LYS A 720 -27.20 -25.01 -2.81
C LYS A 720 -26.49 -24.62 -1.51
N LEU A 721 -27.14 -24.84 -0.37
CA LEU A 721 -26.57 -24.59 0.95
C LEU A 721 -25.46 -25.60 1.27
N LEU A 722 -25.64 -26.87 0.91
CA LEU A 722 -24.58 -27.89 0.99
C LEU A 722 -23.35 -27.54 0.16
N PHE A 723 -23.53 -27.00 -1.04
CA PHE A 723 -22.41 -26.52 -1.85
C PHE A 723 -21.64 -25.41 -1.13
N GLN A 724 -22.34 -24.44 -0.55
CA GLN A 724 -21.71 -23.35 0.21
C GLN A 724 -21.03 -23.83 1.48
N ILE A 725 -21.66 -24.74 2.21
CA ILE A 725 -21.04 -25.37 3.39
C ILE A 725 -19.77 -26.10 2.96
N ARG A 726 -19.77 -26.84 1.84
CA ARG A 726 -18.55 -27.47 1.30
C ARG A 726 -17.49 -26.43 0.90
N GLU A 727 -17.88 -25.33 0.26
CA GLU A 727 -16.94 -24.26 -0.09
C GLU A 727 -16.33 -23.58 1.14
N ALA A 728 -17.15 -23.31 2.14
CA ALA A 728 -16.78 -22.75 3.43
C ALA A 728 -15.90 -23.73 4.22
N TRP A 729 -16.29 -25.00 4.28
CA TRP A 729 -15.56 -26.08 4.97
C TRP A 729 -14.18 -26.28 4.38
N ASN A 730 -14.07 -26.28 3.06
CA ASN A 730 -12.76 -26.36 2.43
C ASN A 730 -11.89 -25.12 2.77
N CYS A 731 -12.50 -24.00 3.22
CA CYS A 731 -11.81 -22.74 3.58
C CYS A 731 -11.49 -22.71 5.07
N TRP A 732 -12.24 -23.47 5.87
CA TRP A 732 -11.92 -23.86 7.22
C TRP A 732 -10.69 -24.78 7.21
#